data_AF-A0A9W6JKF5-F1
#
_entry.id   AF-A0A9W6JKF5-F1
#
_cell.length_a   1.000
_cell.length_b   1.000
_cell.length_c   1.000
_cell.angle_alpha   90.00
_cell.angle_beta   90.00
_cell.angle_gamma   90.00
#
_symmetry.space_group_name_H-M   'P 1'
#
loop_
_entity.id
_entity.type
_entity.pdbx_description
1 polymer ?
#
loop_
_entity_poly.entity_id
_entity_poly.type
_entity_poly.pdbx_seq_one_letter_code
_entity_poly.pdbx_strand_id
1 'polypeptide(L)'
;MSAVARDRLIFALRATLAALLAGYLALLADLPQASSSMMTVLIVSQPLTGMVLSKAFFRVVGTIVGAVAAVALTAALHGAPELFVLGVSGWIAACVYGSIFLRDAPISYGALLSGYTAAIIAFPAVNAPDGVFLSALDRVAEIMIGIACAGVFSQLFFPRSAGRALEGAAEQAMTAASAWAADTLRGRPDAARVDRDRRTLIATVTSLDSLRVHATFDSAAARLSNQRIRLLHGRLVSLIAMLVSVHDRLETLRAETPGRAAALAPVFEQAADAMALGAPEPDRNAARSAALAAAPAADALRANPAAVPERTLLLRIADLIALRSDLDRLSRIDAPDEDEGEPRATLTRYRDHQLAGVAAASAFAALVAVCAFWIASGWDAGAGAAIFVAVLVSLFGQQDDPAAAAGTFALMTAAGAAAAAIYLFAILPGLEGFESLAAALAPLLFATAWQMTNPIRALPALAFGLGALNLMSLSNTMTYDFTTFANTTFASLTGLGLAAVLLGVLRPIGSAWPIRRLVAGVRRDLASAAARGQITRLGFESRMFDLVNGLMLRLDPNDPRQLEIERGALAGVRVGLNALALRRELDAMPQAARGATARALAELARHFRRLARGAPSAPPLDRLDEALAAALDAPGDGPDASDVAVFISSIRTSLAQHPAMFGAALPETRP
;
A
#
# COMPACT_ATOMS: atom_id res chain seq x y z
N MET A 1 -4.41 -15.87 -29.93
CA MET A 1 -4.02 -15.86 -28.49
C MET A 1 -4.31 -14.47 -27.93
N SER A 2 -5.01 -14.33 -26.80
CA SER A 2 -5.32 -13.00 -26.23
C SER A 2 -4.04 -12.29 -25.77
N ALA A 3 -4.04 -10.95 -25.73
CA ALA A 3 -2.88 -10.17 -25.26
C ALA A 3 -2.44 -10.58 -23.84
N VAL A 4 -3.40 -10.84 -22.95
CA VAL A 4 -3.16 -11.34 -21.59
C VAL A 4 -2.47 -12.71 -21.61
N ALA A 5 -2.91 -13.65 -22.45
CA ALA A 5 -2.27 -14.96 -22.55
C ALA A 5 -0.84 -14.86 -23.10
N ARG A 6 -0.58 -13.94 -24.04
CA ARG A 6 0.77 -13.65 -24.53
C ARG A 6 1.68 -13.13 -23.43
N ASP A 7 1.20 -12.20 -22.62
CA ASP A 7 1.97 -11.61 -21.53
C ASP A 7 2.32 -12.63 -20.45
N ARG A 8 1.38 -13.53 -20.12
CA ARG A 8 1.62 -14.63 -19.19
C ARG A 8 2.66 -15.61 -19.70
N LEU A 9 2.62 -15.91 -21.00
CA LEU A 9 3.59 -16.80 -21.64
C LEU A 9 5.00 -16.21 -21.62
N ILE A 10 5.13 -14.93 -21.99
CA ILE A 10 6.41 -14.22 -21.94
C ILE A 10 6.96 -14.21 -20.52
N PHE A 11 6.11 -13.95 -19.51
CA PHE A 11 6.51 -13.99 -18.10
C PHE A 11 7.03 -15.38 -17.69
N ALA A 12 6.31 -16.44 -18.04
CA ALA A 12 6.67 -17.79 -17.63
C ALA A 12 7.96 -18.27 -18.30
N LEU A 13 8.10 -18.02 -19.61
CA LEU A 13 9.30 -18.38 -20.37
C LEU A 13 10.54 -17.66 -19.85
N ARG A 14 10.50 -16.32 -19.69
CA ARG A 14 11.68 -15.58 -19.22
C ARG A 14 12.11 -16.00 -17.81
N ALA A 15 11.16 -16.26 -16.90
CA ALA A 15 11.47 -16.67 -15.53
C ALA A 15 12.08 -18.08 -15.51
N THR A 16 11.57 -18.97 -16.36
CA THR A 16 12.10 -20.33 -16.53
C THR A 16 13.52 -20.31 -17.07
N LEU A 17 13.75 -19.61 -18.19
CA LEU A 17 15.07 -19.53 -18.82
C LEU A 17 16.09 -18.83 -17.90
N ALA A 18 15.68 -17.78 -17.20
CA ALA A 18 16.52 -17.11 -16.21
C ALA A 18 16.87 -18.04 -15.04
N ALA A 19 15.92 -18.84 -14.53
CA ALA A 19 16.16 -19.76 -13.44
C ALA A 19 17.09 -20.89 -13.87
N LEU A 20 16.91 -21.44 -15.07
CA LEU A 20 17.83 -22.44 -15.64
C LEU A 20 19.24 -21.87 -15.81
N LEU A 21 19.39 -20.66 -16.38
CA LEU A 21 20.70 -20.02 -16.51
C LEU A 21 21.34 -19.77 -15.14
N ALA A 22 20.57 -19.34 -14.14
CA ALA A 22 21.06 -19.13 -12.79
C ALA A 22 21.55 -20.43 -12.14
N GLY A 23 20.81 -21.53 -12.34
CA GLY A 23 21.23 -22.86 -11.91
C GLY A 23 22.52 -23.30 -12.61
N TYR A 24 22.60 -23.12 -13.93
CA TYR A 24 23.81 -23.44 -14.72
C TYR A 24 25.05 -22.71 -14.21
N LEU A 25 24.96 -21.38 -14.06
CA LEU A 25 26.10 -20.57 -13.60
C LEU A 25 26.50 -20.88 -12.16
N ALA A 26 25.53 -21.21 -11.30
CA ALA A 26 25.83 -21.60 -9.93
C ALA A 26 26.54 -22.96 -9.84
N LEU A 27 26.11 -23.94 -10.65
CA LEU A 27 26.81 -25.23 -10.78
C LEU A 27 28.19 -25.05 -11.40
N LEU A 28 28.33 -24.21 -12.43
CA LEU A 28 29.61 -23.90 -13.06
C LEU A 28 30.61 -23.25 -12.08
N ALA A 29 30.10 -22.42 -11.17
CA ALA A 29 30.88 -21.78 -10.11
C ALA A 29 31.11 -22.68 -8.88
N ASP A 30 30.68 -23.95 -8.93
CA ASP A 30 30.77 -24.93 -7.85
C ASP A 30 30.15 -24.45 -6.52
N LEU A 31 29.05 -23.70 -6.61
CA LEU A 31 28.34 -23.22 -5.42
C LEU A 31 27.58 -24.37 -4.73
N PRO A 32 27.53 -24.38 -3.38
CA PRO A 32 26.96 -25.48 -2.62
C PRO A 32 25.47 -25.66 -2.85
N GLN A 33 24.72 -24.58 -3.14
CA GLN A 33 23.27 -24.62 -3.28
C GLN A 33 22.79 -23.90 -4.54
N ALA A 34 23.02 -24.51 -5.72
CA ALA A 34 22.57 -23.97 -7.01
C ALA A 34 21.05 -23.70 -7.08
N SER A 35 20.24 -24.46 -6.33
CA SER A 35 18.80 -24.22 -6.20
C SER A 35 18.47 -22.83 -5.60
N SER A 36 19.33 -22.27 -4.75
CA SER A 36 19.20 -20.92 -4.17
C SER A 36 19.18 -19.82 -5.23
N SER A 37 20.03 -19.94 -6.25
CA SER A 37 20.10 -19.04 -7.39
C SER A 37 18.81 -19.09 -8.21
N MET A 38 18.29 -20.30 -8.45
CA MET A 38 17.03 -20.51 -9.17
C MET A 38 15.82 -19.97 -8.38
N MET A 39 15.75 -20.25 -7.08
CA MET A 39 14.74 -19.72 -6.18
C MET A 39 14.76 -18.19 -6.16
N THR A 40 15.95 -17.60 -6.16
CA THR A 40 16.12 -16.14 -6.22
C THR A 40 15.49 -15.57 -7.49
N VAL A 41 15.69 -16.18 -8.66
CA VAL A 41 15.04 -15.76 -9.90
C VAL A 41 13.52 -15.78 -9.76
N LEU A 42 12.94 -16.85 -9.23
CA LEU A 42 11.49 -16.92 -9.03
C LEU A 42 11.01 -15.83 -8.07
N ILE A 43 11.73 -15.59 -6.97
CA ILE A 43 11.37 -14.57 -5.98
C ILE A 43 11.39 -13.17 -6.59
N VAL A 44 12.40 -12.81 -7.39
CA VAL A 44 12.52 -11.46 -7.94
C VAL A 44 11.75 -11.23 -9.24
N SER A 45 11.30 -12.30 -9.89
CA SER A 45 10.53 -12.24 -11.14
C SER A 45 9.22 -11.48 -10.93
N GLN A 46 9.05 -10.38 -11.68
CA GLN A 46 7.91 -9.47 -11.58
C GLN A 46 7.51 -9.01 -12.98
N PRO A 47 6.21 -8.81 -13.28
CA PRO A 47 5.73 -8.50 -14.64
C PRO A 47 6.48 -7.36 -15.36
N LEU A 48 6.80 -6.29 -14.64
CA LEU A 48 7.49 -5.10 -15.15
C LEU A 48 8.97 -5.11 -14.79
N THR A 49 9.82 -4.63 -15.70
CA THR A 49 11.28 -4.58 -15.54
C THR A 49 11.70 -3.74 -14.34
N GLY A 50 11.14 -2.54 -14.14
CA GLY A 50 11.40 -1.71 -12.96
C GLY A 50 11.03 -2.39 -11.63
N MET A 51 10.00 -3.24 -11.62
CA MET A 51 9.66 -4.04 -10.43
C MET A 51 10.71 -5.11 -10.14
N VAL A 52 11.25 -5.77 -11.19
CA VAL A 52 12.36 -6.73 -11.03
C VAL A 52 13.59 -6.01 -10.50
N LEU A 53 14.02 -4.92 -11.13
CA LEU A 53 15.24 -4.19 -10.76
C LEU A 53 15.18 -3.62 -9.35
N SER A 54 14.05 -3.03 -8.97
CA SER A 54 13.87 -2.49 -7.64
C SER A 54 13.84 -3.58 -6.57
N LYS A 55 13.13 -4.69 -6.81
CA LYS A 55 13.12 -5.85 -5.90
C LYS A 55 14.50 -6.52 -5.81
N ALA A 56 15.22 -6.61 -6.92
CA ALA A 56 16.59 -7.11 -6.98
C ALA A 56 17.56 -6.24 -6.19
N PHE A 57 17.52 -4.91 -6.37
CA PHE A 57 18.40 -3.99 -5.64
C PHE A 57 18.24 -4.13 -4.12
N PHE A 58 17.01 -4.08 -3.61
CA PHE A 58 16.78 -4.28 -2.18
C PHE A 58 17.02 -5.72 -1.74
N ARG A 59 17.01 -6.69 -2.66
CA ARG A 59 17.48 -8.05 -2.37
C ARG A 59 18.98 -8.10 -2.10
N VAL A 60 19.78 -7.40 -2.91
CA VAL A 60 21.23 -7.28 -2.67
C VAL A 60 21.48 -6.64 -1.30
N VAL A 61 20.89 -5.47 -1.05
CA VAL A 61 21.09 -4.73 0.21
C VAL A 61 20.69 -5.56 1.42
N GLY A 62 19.50 -6.15 1.42
CA GLY A 62 19.04 -6.98 2.53
C GLY A 62 19.91 -8.23 2.74
N THR A 63 20.39 -8.86 1.67
CA THR A 63 21.25 -10.06 1.79
C THR A 63 22.59 -9.72 2.41
N ILE A 64 23.23 -8.63 1.98
CA ILE A 64 24.52 -8.19 2.53
C ILE A 64 24.37 -7.83 4.01
N VAL A 65 23.35 -7.03 4.36
CA VAL A 65 23.11 -6.60 5.74
C VAL A 65 22.78 -7.80 6.64
N GLY A 66 21.97 -8.75 6.16
CA GLY A 66 21.67 -9.99 6.87
C GLY A 66 22.87 -10.92 7.04
N ALA A 67 23.72 -11.05 6.01
CA ALA A 67 24.94 -11.84 6.06
C ALA A 67 25.96 -11.27 7.06
N VAL A 68 26.18 -9.95 7.05
CA VAL A 68 27.03 -9.27 8.03
C VAL A 68 26.50 -9.49 9.44
N ALA A 69 25.19 -9.33 9.66
CA ALA A 69 24.58 -9.56 10.96
C ALA A 69 24.70 -11.01 11.42
N ALA A 70 24.52 -12.00 10.54
CA ALA A 70 24.71 -13.41 10.86
C ALA A 70 26.15 -13.70 11.31
N VAL A 71 27.15 -13.25 10.54
CA VAL A 71 28.56 -13.45 10.89
C VAL A 71 28.89 -12.77 12.22
N ALA A 72 28.43 -11.53 12.43
CA ALA A 72 28.69 -10.79 13.67
C ALA A 72 28.04 -11.46 14.89
N LEU A 73 26.78 -11.88 14.78
CA LEU A 73 26.06 -12.55 15.87
C LEU A 73 26.65 -13.93 16.18
N THR A 74 26.99 -14.72 15.16
CA THR A 74 27.68 -16.00 15.35
C THR A 74 29.03 -15.78 16.01
N ALA A 75 29.87 -14.88 15.49
CA ALA A 75 31.20 -14.61 16.05
C ALA A 75 31.14 -14.10 17.51
N ALA A 76 30.14 -13.29 17.86
CA ALA A 76 30.02 -12.73 19.21
C ALA A 76 29.36 -13.69 20.22
N LEU A 77 28.43 -14.53 19.77
CA LEU A 77 27.50 -15.25 20.67
C LEU A 77 27.53 -16.78 20.52
N HIS A 78 28.34 -17.36 19.62
CA HIS A 78 28.36 -18.82 19.40
C HIS A 78 28.62 -19.64 20.68
N GLY A 79 29.35 -19.08 21.66
CA GLY A 79 29.66 -19.75 22.93
C GLY A 79 28.49 -19.84 23.91
N ALA A 80 27.37 -19.15 23.66
CA ALA A 80 26.21 -19.12 24.55
C ALA A 80 24.91 -19.28 23.73
N PRO A 81 24.39 -20.51 23.55
CA PRO A 81 23.23 -20.79 22.69
C PRO A 81 22.00 -19.93 23.00
N GLU A 82 21.72 -19.68 24.28
CA GLU A 82 20.59 -18.86 24.73
C GLU A 82 20.75 -17.39 24.27
N LEU A 83 21.94 -16.80 24.46
CA LEU A 83 22.22 -15.43 24.03
C LEU A 83 22.22 -15.31 22.51
N PHE A 84 22.75 -16.31 21.81
CA PHE A 84 22.73 -16.38 20.35
C PHE A 84 21.28 -16.36 19.82
N VAL A 85 20.40 -17.18 20.37
CA VAL A 85 18.97 -17.21 20.03
C VAL A 85 18.31 -15.86 20.28
N LEU A 86 18.56 -15.24 21.44
CA LEU A 86 18.02 -13.92 21.77
C LEU A 86 18.53 -12.84 20.80
N GLY A 87 19.82 -12.89 20.43
CA GLY A 87 20.44 -11.96 19.50
C GLY A 87 19.86 -12.06 18.08
N VAL A 88 19.80 -13.28 17.52
CA VAL A 88 19.22 -13.53 16.20
C VAL A 88 17.73 -13.19 16.17
N SER A 89 16.98 -13.59 17.21
CA SER A 89 15.55 -13.26 17.31
C SER A 89 15.32 -11.75 17.43
N GLY A 90 16.15 -11.04 18.19
CA GLY A 90 16.09 -9.59 18.33
C GLY A 90 16.38 -8.86 17.02
N TRP A 91 17.37 -9.33 16.26
CA TRP A 91 17.66 -8.82 14.92
C TRP A 91 16.48 -9.02 13.97
N ILE A 92 15.92 -10.23 13.92
CA ILE A 92 14.76 -10.52 13.05
C ILE A 92 13.56 -9.66 13.46
N ALA A 93 13.30 -9.49 14.75
CA ALA A 93 12.24 -8.61 15.25
C ALA A 93 12.46 -7.14 14.83
N ALA A 94 13.69 -6.64 14.90
CA ALA A 94 14.04 -5.31 14.42
C ALA A 94 13.84 -5.16 12.90
N CYS A 95 14.20 -6.19 12.12
CA CYS A 95 13.95 -6.27 10.69
C CYS A 95 12.45 -6.30 10.35
N VAL A 96 11.64 -7.07 11.10
CA VAL A 96 10.18 -7.10 10.96
C VAL A 96 9.57 -5.73 11.27
N TYR A 97 9.97 -5.10 12.39
CA TYR A 97 9.56 -3.75 12.75
C TYR A 97 9.91 -2.75 11.63
N GLY A 98 11.17 -2.76 11.17
CA GLY A 98 11.66 -1.90 10.10
C GLY A 98 10.89 -2.11 8.80
N SER A 99 10.60 -3.34 8.42
CA SER A 99 9.85 -3.66 7.20
C SER A 99 8.44 -3.04 7.20
N ILE A 100 7.72 -3.10 8.33
CA ILE A 100 6.37 -2.54 8.47
C ILE A 100 6.43 -1.02 8.58
N PHE A 101 7.41 -0.50 9.32
CA PHE A 101 7.60 0.94 9.51
C PHE A 101 7.95 1.65 8.20
N LEU A 102 8.83 1.04 7.39
CA LEU A 102 9.23 1.58 6.10
C LEU A 102 8.05 1.59 5.12
N ARG A 103 7.21 0.53 5.11
CA ARG A 103 5.99 0.33 4.28
C ARG A 103 6.22 0.36 2.76
N ASP A 104 7.13 1.20 2.30
CA ASP A 104 7.42 1.52 0.91
C ASP A 104 8.09 0.33 0.24
N ALA A 105 7.33 -0.43 -0.53
CA ALA A 105 7.91 -1.37 -1.49
C ALA A 105 8.73 -0.54 -2.50
N PRO A 106 10.05 -0.78 -2.61
CA PRO A 106 10.74 -2.04 -2.31
C PRO A 106 11.70 -1.98 -1.10
N ILE A 107 11.80 -0.86 -0.38
CA ILE A 107 12.68 -0.70 0.79
C ILE A 107 12.27 -1.67 1.94
N SER A 108 10.97 -1.78 2.19
CA SER A 108 10.42 -2.70 3.22
C SER A 108 10.87 -4.16 3.01
N TYR A 109 11.00 -4.58 1.75
CA TYR A 109 11.45 -5.90 1.36
C TYR A 109 12.94 -6.13 1.67
N GLY A 110 13.79 -5.09 1.63
CA GLY A 110 15.19 -5.20 2.04
C GLY A 110 15.34 -5.48 3.53
N ALA A 111 14.58 -4.78 4.39
CA ALA A 111 14.58 -5.02 5.83
C ALA A 111 14.10 -6.43 6.18
N LEU A 112 13.02 -6.88 5.53
CA LEU A 112 12.49 -8.24 5.63
C LEU A 112 13.55 -9.30 5.31
N LEU A 113 14.23 -9.14 4.18
CA LEU A 113 15.25 -10.06 3.69
C LEU A 113 16.46 -10.14 4.61
N SER A 114 16.88 -9.01 5.16
CA SER A 114 17.97 -8.97 6.15
C SER A 114 17.69 -9.89 7.35
N GLY A 115 16.44 -9.93 7.81
CA GLY A 115 16.03 -10.80 8.92
C GLY A 115 16.15 -12.28 8.58
N TYR A 116 15.45 -12.74 7.55
CA TYR A 116 15.44 -14.17 7.24
C TYR A 116 16.75 -14.68 6.63
N THR A 117 17.51 -13.86 5.90
CA THR A 117 18.87 -14.22 5.44
C THR A 117 19.79 -14.46 6.64
N ALA A 118 19.70 -13.63 7.68
CA ALA A 118 20.48 -13.83 8.88
C ALA A 118 20.16 -15.20 9.53
N ALA A 119 18.87 -15.58 9.59
CA ALA A 119 18.47 -16.90 10.09
C ALA A 119 19.02 -18.06 9.26
N ILE A 120 18.92 -17.96 7.93
CA ILE A 120 19.39 -19.01 6.99
C ILE A 120 20.89 -19.26 7.15
N ILE A 121 21.69 -18.23 7.41
CA ILE A 121 23.15 -18.35 7.58
C ILE A 121 23.51 -18.75 9.01
N ALA A 122 22.89 -18.11 10.02
CA ALA A 122 23.33 -18.21 11.40
C ALA A 122 22.93 -19.55 12.06
N PHE A 123 21.71 -20.05 11.84
CA PHE A 123 21.24 -21.25 12.54
C PHE A 123 22.00 -22.54 12.15
N PRO A 124 22.32 -22.81 10.87
CA PRO A 124 23.13 -23.97 10.51
C PRO A 124 24.57 -23.88 11.04
N ALA A 125 25.10 -22.65 11.21
CA ALA A 125 26.46 -22.43 11.68
C ALA A 125 26.66 -22.70 13.18
N VAL A 126 25.60 -22.98 13.95
CA VAL A 126 25.69 -23.25 15.40
C VAL A 126 26.63 -24.42 15.72
N ASN A 127 26.60 -25.47 14.89
CA ASN A 127 27.43 -26.66 15.09
C ASN A 127 28.83 -26.55 14.49
N ALA A 128 29.07 -25.57 13.62
CA ALA A 128 30.33 -25.35 12.92
C ALA A 128 30.57 -23.84 12.70
N PRO A 129 30.79 -23.06 13.78
CA PRO A 129 30.83 -21.61 13.72
C PRO A 129 31.96 -21.06 12.85
N ASP A 130 33.07 -21.80 12.73
CA ASP A 130 34.23 -21.41 11.92
C ASP A 130 33.89 -21.26 10.42
N GLY A 131 32.88 -21.99 9.94
CA GLY A 131 32.43 -21.95 8.55
C GLY A 131 31.49 -20.80 8.20
N VAL A 132 30.99 -20.03 9.19
CA VAL A 132 29.90 -19.07 8.98
C VAL A 132 30.22 -18.00 7.93
N PHE A 133 31.48 -17.57 7.86
CA PHE A 133 31.92 -16.55 6.90
C PHE A 133 31.85 -17.07 5.46
N LEU A 134 32.30 -18.30 5.22
CA LEU A 134 32.22 -18.93 3.90
C LEU A 134 30.77 -19.20 3.51
N SER A 135 29.95 -19.73 4.44
CA SER A 135 28.52 -19.91 4.19
C SER A 135 27.80 -18.59 3.85
N ALA A 136 28.21 -17.48 4.48
CA ALA A 136 27.70 -16.16 4.16
C ALA A 136 28.12 -15.69 2.75
N LEU A 137 29.39 -15.91 2.36
CA LEU A 137 29.88 -15.59 1.03
C LEU A 137 29.17 -16.41 -0.06
N ASP A 138 29.04 -17.71 0.15
CA ASP A 138 28.33 -18.61 -0.77
C ASP A 138 26.89 -18.15 -0.97
N ARG A 139 26.20 -17.82 0.13
CA ARG A 139 24.83 -17.34 0.08
C ARG A 139 24.69 -16.02 -0.68
N VAL A 140 25.62 -15.10 -0.49
CA VAL A 140 25.66 -13.85 -1.26
C VAL A 140 25.89 -14.16 -2.74
N ALA A 141 26.87 -15.00 -3.08
CA ALA A 141 27.19 -15.35 -4.47
C ALA A 141 25.99 -15.99 -5.20
N GLU A 142 25.33 -16.98 -4.59
CA GLU A 142 24.13 -17.63 -5.14
C GLU A 142 23.02 -16.62 -5.45
N ILE A 143 22.73 -15.72 -4.49
CA ILE A 143 21.70 -14.70 -4.65
C ILE A 143 22.09 -13.70 -5.74
N MET A 144 23.36 -13.30 -5.82
CA MET A 144 23.84 -12.38 -6.85
C MET A 144 23.75 -12.98 -8.26
N ILE A 145 24.08 -14.25 -8.45
CA ILE A 145 23.91 -14.95 -9.73
C ILE A 145 22.43 -14.96 -10.13
N GLY A 146 21.54 -15.37 -9.22
CA GLY A 146 20.10 -15.35 -9.49
C GLY A 146 19.57 -13.97 -9.86
N ILE A 147 20.02 -12.92 -9.16
CA ILE A 147 19.66 -11.52 -9.45
C ILE A 147 20.18 -11.09 -10.82
N ALA A 148 21.44 -11.41 -11.16
CA ALA A 148 22.03 -11.06 -12.44
C ALA A 148 21.26 -11.70 -13.61
N CYS A 149 20.97 -13.00 -13.52
CA CYS A 149 20.18 -13.71 -14.53
C CYS A 149 18.77 -13.11 -14.67
N ALA A 150 18.07 -12.87 -13.56
CA ALA A 150 16.73 -12.28 -13.60
C ALA A 150 16.75 -10.86 -14.21
N GLY A 151 17.75 -10.05 -13.87
CA GLY A 151 17.96 -8.71 -14.41
C GLY A 151 18.18 -8.74 -15.93
N VAL A 152 19.13 -9.54 -16.40
CA VAL A 152 19.44 -9.72 -17.83
C VAL A 152 18.21 -10.16 -18.61
N PHE A 153 17.50 -11.19 -18.14
CA PHE A 153 16.30 -11.66 -18.83
C PHE A 153 15.16 -10.63 -18.82
N SER A 154 15.00 -9.88 -17.73
CA SER A 154 13.97 -8.84 -17.64
C SER A 154 14.21 -7.63 -18.55
N GLN A 155 15.45 -7.39 -18.96
CA GLN A 155 15.84 -6.27 -19.83
C GLN A 155 15.95 -6.67 -21.30
N LEU A 156 16.46 -7.88 -21.60
CA LEU A 156 16.71 -8.31 -22.98
C LEU A 156 15.50 -8.98 -23.64
N PHE A 157 14.69 -9.72 -22.89
CA PHE A 157 13.61 -10.54 -23.47
C PHE A 157 12.25 -9.87 -23.26
N PHE A 158 11.80 -9.14 -24.29
CA PHE A 158 10.51 -8.42 -24.30
C PHE A 158 10.31 -7.52 -23.07
N PRO A 159 11.20 -6.51 -22.86
CA PRO A 159 11.13 -5.66 -21.68
C PRO A 159 9.80 -4.91 -21.61
N ARG A 160 9.20 -4.90 -20.41
CA ARG A 160 8.00 -4.11 -20.11
C ARG A 160 8.35 -3.06 -19.08
N SER A 161 8.43 -1.82 -19.53
CA SER A 161 8.82 -0.69 -18.67
C SER A 161 7.71 -0.35 -17.67
N ALA A 162 8.11 -0.14 -16.41
CA ALA A 162 7.27 0.45 -15.38
C ALA A 162 6.98 1.94 -15.67
N GLY A 163 7.89 2.66 -16.32
CA GLY A 163 7.64 4.01 -16.85
C GLY A 163 6.47 4.07 -17.83
N ARG A 164 6.45 3.20 -18.86
CA ARG A 164 5.30 3.13 -19.79
C ARG A 164 3.99 2.71 -19.11
N ALA A 165 4.08 1.81 -18.14
CA ALA A 165 2.91 1.41 -17.35
C ALA A 165 2.39 2.59 -16.51
N LEU A 166 3.29 3.42 -15.98
CA LEU A 166 2.95 4.63 -15.23
C LEU A 166 2.25 5.67 -16.12
N GLU A 167 2.75 5.91 -17.33
CA GLU A 167 2.12 6.79 -18.33
C GLU A 167 0.69 6.32 -18.65
N GLY A 168 0.51 5.04 -18.99
CA GLY A 168 -0.81 4.49 -19.27
C GLY A 168 -1.75 4.53 -18.06
N ALA A 169 -1.24 4.35 -16.84
CA ALA A 169 -2.02 4.49 -15.62
C ALA A 169 -2.43 5.96 -15.38
N ALA A 170 -1.61 6.93 -15.77
CA ALA A 170 -1.92 8.35 -15.64
C ALA A 170 -3.04 8.75 -16.61
N GLU A 171 -2.95 8.30 -17.87
CA GLU A 171 -3.99 8.48 -18.87
C GLU A 171 -5.33 7.85 -18.43
N GLN A 172 -5.29 6.63 -17.89
CA GLN A 172 -6.47 5.96 -17.35
C GLN A 172 -7.07 6.69 -16.16
N ALA A 173 -6.24 7.20 -15.24
CA ALA A 173 -6.70 7.99 -14.10
C ALA A 173 -7.39 9.27 -14.57
N MET A 174 -6.80 9.98 -15.54
CA MET A 174 -7.37 11.19 -16.13
C MET A 174 -8.69 10.90 -16.84
N THR A 175 -8.77 9.80 -17.57
CA THR A 175 -10.01 9.36 -18.25
C THR A 175 -11.12 9.05 -17.25
N ALA A 176 -10.84 8.25 -16.23
CA ALA A 176 -11.80 7.91 -15.19
C ALA A 176 -12.24 9.14 -14.38
N ALA A 177 -11.30 10.04 -14.07
CA ALA A 177 -11.56 11.32 -13.41
C ALA A 177 -12.51 12.22 -14.23
N SER A 178 -12.24 12.41 -15.52
CA SER A 178 -13.09 13.18 -16.42
C SER A 178 -14.49 12.58 -16.55
N ALA A 179 -14.59 11.26 -16.74
CA ALA A 179 -15.87 10.57 -16.85
C ALA A 179 -16.71 10.74 -15.58
N TRP A 180 -16.13 10.47 -14.41
CA TRP A 180 -16.84 10.59 -13.15
C TRP A 180 -17.25 12.03 -12.83
N ALA A 181 -16.40 13.01 -13.13
CA ALA A 181 -16.72 14.42 -12.96
C ALA A 181 -17.92 14.85 -13.82
N ALA A 182 -17.90 14.48 -15.10
CA ALA A 182 -18.97 14.82 -16.02
C ALA A 182 -20.29 14.11 -15.65
N ASP A 183 -20.24 12.82 -15.30
CA ASP A 183 -21.43 12.07 -14.86
C ASP A 183 -22.04 12.64 -13.57
N THR A 184 -21.19 13.08 -12.63
CA THR A 184 -21.61 13.75 -11.39
C THR A 184 -22.36 15.05 -11.70
N LEU A 185 -21.79 15.91 -12.53
CA LEU A 185 -22.35 17.22 -12.86
C LEU A 185 -23.67 17.11 -13.64
N ARG A 186 -23.75 16.19 -14.62
CA ARG A 186 -24.98 15.94 -15.41
C ARG A 186 -26.11 15.29 -14.63
N GLY A 187 -25.83 14.69 -13.47
CA GLY A 187 -26.87 14.08 -12.64
C GLY A 187 -27.48 12.83 -13.26
N ARG A 188 -26.64 11.92 -13.74
CA ARG A 188 -27.05 10.60 -14.22
C ARG A 188 -26.72 9.52 -13.18
N PRO A 189 -27.49 9.30 -12.09
CA PRO A 189 -27.11 8.30 -11.12
C PRO A 189 -27.79 6.97 -11.41
N ASP A 190 -27.01 6.01 -11.87
CA ASP A 190 -27.08 4.69 -11.25
C ASP A 190 -26.10 4.74 -10.07
N ALA A 191 -26.61 4.67 -8.84
CA ALA A 191 -25.78 4.74 -7.63
C ALA A 191 -24.67 3.66 -7.63
N ALA A 192 -24.94 2.50 -8.23
CA ALA A 192 -23.95 1.43 -8.37
C ALA A 192 -22.82 1.80 -9.35
N ARG A 193 -23.10 2.63 -10.36
CA ARG A 193 -22.10 3.14 -11.30
C ARG A 193 -21.21 4.19 -10.65
N VAL A 194 -21.78 5.11 -9.87
CA VAL A 194 -20.99 6.13 -9.14
C VAL A 194 -20.02 5.49 -8.14
N ASP A 195 -20.50 4.51 -7.36
CA ASP A 195 -19.63 3.79 -6.41
C ASP A 195 -18.53 2.99 -7.15
N ARG A 196 -18.82 2.44 -8.34
CA ARG A 196 -17.84 1.73 -9.17
C ARG A 196 -16.78 2.67 -9.76
N ASP A 197 -17.19 3.81 -10.32
CA ASP A 197 -16.28 4.79 -10.93
C ASP A 197 -15.37 5.41 -9.87
N ARG A 198 -15.91 5.73 -8.68
CA ARG A 198 -15.14 6.18 -7.51
C ARG A 198 -14.06 5.17 -7.13
N ARG A 199 -14.44 3.89 -6.98
CA ARG A 199 -13.50 2.82 -6.60
C ARG A 199 -12.43 2.60 -7.66
N THR A 200 -12.83 2.62 -8.92
CA THR A 200 -11.92 2.48 -10.05
C THR A 200 -10.88 3.61 -10.03
N LEU A 201 -11.32 4.87 -9.88
CA LEU A 201 -10.39 5.99 -9.84
C LEU A 201 -9.45 5.92 -8.63
N ILE A 202 -9.97 5.62 -7.42
CA ILE A 202 -9.12 5.48 -6.22
C ILE A 202 -8.08 4.37 -6.39
N ALA A 203 -8.47 3.23 -6.97
CA ALA A 203 -7.56 2.13 -7.26
C ALA A 203 -6.48 2.54 -8.28
N THR A 204 -6.86 3.22 -9.37
CA THR A 204 -5.92 3.69 -10.39
C THR A 204 -4.94 4.73 -9.80
N VAL A 205 -5.44 5.71 -9.04
CA VAL A 205 -4.60 6.72 -8.37
C VAL A 205 -3.63 6.07 -7.38
N THR A 206 -4.07 5.08 -6.62
CA THR A 206 -3.18 4.32 -5.72
C THR A 206 -2.09 3.56 -6.51
N SER A 207 -2.45 2.97 -7.64
CA SER A 207 -1.49 2.24 -8.47
C SER A 207 -0.43 3.16 -9.10
N LEU A 208 -0.75 4.42 -9.40
CA LEU A 208 0.19 5.43 -9.89
C LEU A 208 1.38 5.63 -8.94
N ASP A 209 1.13 5.81 -7.64
CA ASP A 209 2.22 6.05 -6.69
C ASP A 209 3.09 4.80 -6.49
N SER A 210 2.50 3.60 -6.56
CA SER A 210 3.24 2.34 -6.55
C SER A 210 4.11 2.19 -7.80
N LEU A 211 3.56 2.44 -8.99
CA LEU A 211 4.29 2.36 -10.25
C LEU A 211 5.41 3.39 -10.33
N ARG A 212 5.19 4.60 -9.80
CA ARG A 212 6.20 5.68 -9.75
C ARG A 212 7.48 5.21 -9.09
N VAL A 213 7.39 4.52 -7.95
CA VAL A 213 8.57 4.03 -7.21
C VAL A 213 9.36 3.00 -8.03
N HIS A 214 8.69 2.17 -8.82
CA HIS A 214 9.36 1.18 -9.66
C HIS A 214 9.87 1.78 -10.98
N ALA A 215 9.17 2.76 -11.54
CA ALA A 215 9.53 3.45 -12.78
C ALA A 215 10.86 4.21 -12.67
N THR A 216 11.23 4.69 -11.48
CA THR A 216 12.54 5.34 -11.28
C THR A 216 13.72 4.39 -11.53
N PHE A 217 13.51 3.07 -11.48
CA PHE A 217 14.57 2.08 -11.74
C PHE A 217 14.77 1.78 -13.23
N ASP A 218 13.77 1.99 -14.09
CA ASP A 218 13.85 1.61 -15.51
C ASP A 218 13.56 2.73 -16.52
N SER A 219 13.14 3.92 -16.08
CA SER A 219 12.89 5.09 -16.94
C SER A 219 13.62 6.33 -16.44
N ALA A 220 14.40 6.95 -17.32
CA ALA A 220 15.04 8.24 -17.05
C ALA A 220 14.01 9.38 -16.98
N ALA A 221 13.02 9.39 -17.86
CA ALA A 221 11.93 10.36 -17.85
C ALA A 221 11.20 10.34 -16.50
N ALA A 222 10.84 9.15 -16.00
CA ALA A 222 10.17 9.02 -14.70
C ALA A 222 11.02 9.47 -13.51
N ARG A 223 12.37 9.38 -13.60
CA ARG A 223 13.27 9.95 -12.57
C ARG A 223 13.25 11.48 -12.61
N LEU A 224 13.24 12.07 -13.80
CA LEU A 224 13.26 13.51 -14.00
C LEU A 224 11.90 14.16 -13.65
N SER A 225 10.77 13.53 -13.96
CA SER A 225 9.43 14.05 -13.67
C SER A 225 8.81 13.51 -12.37
N ASN A 226 9.63 12.94 -11.47
CA ASN A 226 9.16 12.31 -10.24
C ASN A 226 8.40 13.29 -9.32
N GLN A 227 8.76 14.58 -9.31
CA GLN A 227 8.03 15.60 -8.56
C GLN A 227 6.67 15.90 -9.20
N ARG A 228 6.63 16.11 -10.53
CA ARG A 228 5.37 16.28 -11.27
C ARG A 228 4.41 15.11 -11.08
N ILE A 229 4.89 13.87 -11.09
CA ILE A 229 4.04 12.69 -10.84
C ILE A 229 3.48 12.69 -9.41
N ARG A 230 4.27 13.12 -8.41
CA ARG A 230 3.77 13.26 -7.02
C ARG A 230 2.71 14.35 -6.90
N LEU A 231 2.90 15.47 -7.60
CA LEU A 231 1.90 16.54 -7.68
C LEU A 231 0.63 16.04 -8.38
N LEU A 232 0.76 15.36 -9.52
CA LEU A 232 -0.36 14.75 -10.23
C LEU A 232 -1.16 13.83 -9.32
N HIS A 233 -0.48 12.95 -8.58
CA HIS A 233 -1.11 12.08 -7.59
C HIS A 233 -1.86 12.90 -6.52
N GLY A 234 -1.22 13.89 -5.89
CA GLY A 234 -1.86 14.74 -4.89
C GLY A 234 -3.07 15.54 -5.42
N ARG A 235 -3.00 16.03 -6.66
CA ARG A 235 -4.11 16.73 -7.32
C ARG A 235 -5.25 15.77 -7.69
N LEU A 236 -4.96 14.54 -8.13
CA LEU A 236 -5.99 13.52 -8.36
C LEU A 236 -6.70 13.12 -7.07
N VAL A 237 -5.97 13.01 -5.96
CA VAL A 237 -6.54 12.82 -4.62
C VAL A 237 -7.48 13.96 -4.24
N SER A 238 -7.04 15.21 -4.48
CA SER A 238 -7.86 16.40 -4.24
C SER A 238 -9.12 16.41 -5.10
N LEU A 239 -9.03 15.95 -6.35
CA LEU A 239 -10.15 15.84 -7.27
C LEU A 239 -11.21 14.86 -6.73
N ILE A 240 -10.79 13.67 -6.29
CA ILE A 240 -11.69 12.66 -5.71
C ILE A 240 -12.47 13.26 -4.53
N ALA A 241 -11.79 13.95 -3.61
CA ALA A 241 -12.43 14.56 -2.46
C ALA A 241 -13.43 15.66 -2.86
N MET A 242 -13.10 16.49 -3.86
CA MET A 242 -14.00 17.51 -4.37
C MET A 242 -15.20 16.93 -5.12
N LEU A 243 -15.01 15.87 -5.91
CA LEU A 243 -16.09 15.21 -6.64
C LEU A 243 -17.11 14.57 -5.71
N VAL A 244 -16.67 13.87 -4.66
CA VAL A 244 -17.58 13.37 -3.61
C VAL A 244 -18.36 14.53 -2.99
N SER A 245 -17.68 15.63 -2.70
CA SER A 245 -18.35 16.80 -2.11
C SER A 245 -19.35 17.49 -3.03
N VAL A 246 -19.07 17.57 -4.33
CA VAL A 246 -19.98 18.15 -5.33
C VAL A 246 -21.17 17.22 -5.51
N HIS A 247 -20.94 15.91 -5.59
CA HIS A 247 -21.99 14.90 -5.72
C HIS A 247 -23.02 14.99 -4.58
N ASP A 248 -22.58 14.90 -3.32
CA ASP A 248 -23.50 14.92 -2.17
C ASP A 248 -24.37 16.20 -2.15
N ARG A 249 -23.77 17.34 -2.45
CA ARG A 249 -24.44 18.66 -2.42
C ARG A 249 -25.41 18.82 -3.57
N LEU A 250 -25.06 18.30 -4.74
CA LEU A 250 -25.89 18.35 -5.92
C LEU A 250 -27.12 17.44 -5.76
N GLU A 251 -26.96 16.25 -5.18
CA GLU A 251 -28.08 15.38 -4.80
C GLU A 251 -28.99 16.04 -3.76
N THR A 252 -28.40 16.66 -2.73
CA THR A 252 -29.17 17.42 -1.72
C THR A 252 -29.97 18.55 -2.37
N LEU A 253 -29.36 19.35 -3.25
CA LEU A 253 -30.03 20.44 -3.96
C LEU A 253 -31.18 19.93 -4.85
N ARG A 254 -30.97 18.81 -5.56
CA ARG A 254 -32.01 18.19 -6.40
C ARG A 254 -33.18 17.67 -5.57
N ALA A 255 -32.90 17.10 -4.41
CA ALA A 255 -33.92 16.56 -3.51
C ALA A 255 -34.72 17.66 -2.78
N GLU A 256 -34.04 18.67 -2.25
CA GLU A 256 -34.66 19.71 -1.41
C GLU A 256 -35.21 20.88 -2.23
N THR A 257 -34.58 21.23 -3.36
CA THR A 257 -34.91 22.43 -4.15
C THR A 257 -34.90 22.18 -5.67
N PRO A 258 -35.77 21.29 -6.20
CA PRO A 258 -35.71 20.84 -7.59
C PRO A 258 -35.85 21.97 -8.63
N GLY A 259 -36.67 22.99 -8.35
CA GLY A 259 -36.81 24.15 -9.24
C GLY A 259 -35.52 24.98 -9.38
N ARG A 260 -34.76 25.11 -8.28
CA ARG A 260 -33.45 25.79 -8.30
C ARG A 260 -32.40 24.95 -9.01
N ALA A 261 -32.41 23.63 -8.81
CA ALA A 261 -31.55 22.70 -9.53
C ALA A 261 -31.77 22.78 -11.05
N ALA A 262 -33.03 22.85 -11.51
CA ALA A 262 -33.36 23.02 -12.92
C ALA A 262 -32.87 24.37 -13.49
N ALA A 263 -32.97 25.46 -12.71
CA ALA A 263 -32.44 26.77 -13.11
C ALA A 263 -30.90 26.79 -13.26
N LEU A 264 -30.19 25.97 -12.48
CA LEU A 264 -28.72 25.83 -12.57
C LEU A 264 -28.24 24.75 -13.54
N ALA A 265 -29.15 23.96 -14.12
CA ALA A 265 -28.80 22.88 -15.04
C ALA A 265 -27.88 23.32 -16.21
N PRO A 266 -28.07 24.49 -16.85
CA PRO A 266 -27.15 24.95 -17.89
C PRO A 266 -25.71 25.17 -17.39
N VAL A 267 -25.55 25.66 -16.15
CA VAL A 267 -24.22 25.86 -15.53
C VAL A 267 -23.57 24.51 -15.25
N PHE A 268 -24.35 23.52 -14.80
CA PHE A 268 -23.85 22.17 -14.54
C PHE A 268 -23.44 21.43 -15.82
N GLU A 269 -24.21 21.56 -16.92
CA GLU A 269 -23.85 21.00 -18.22
C GLU A 269 -22.60 21.65 -18.79
N GLN A 270 -22.49 22.99 -18.74
CA GLN A 270 -21.29 23.69 -19.18
C GLN A 270 -20.05 23.26 -18.38
N ALA A 271 -20.20 23.08 -17.06
CA ALA A 271 -19.13 22.54 -16.22
C ALA A 271 -18.79 21.08 -16.58
N ALA A 272 -19.79 20.24 -16.92
CA ALA A 272 -19.56 18.86 -17.31
C ALA A 272 -18.77 18.75 -18.63
N ASP A 273 -19.09 19.60 -19.60
CA ASP A 273 -18.37 19.67 -20.88
C ASP A 273 -16.93 20.16 -20.68
N ALA A 274 -16.72 21.14 -19.80
CA ALA A 274 -15.39 21.62 -19.41
C ALA A 274 -14.52 20.54 -18.74
N MET A 275 -15.12 19.51 -18.13
CA MET A 275 -14.41 18.39 -17.51
C MET A 275 -13.99 17.30 -18.51
N ALA A 276 -14.52 17.31 -19.74
CA ALA A 276 -14.22 16.33 -20.76
C ALA A 276 -12.72 16.28 -21.10
N LEU A 277 -12.24 15.11 -21.53
CA LEU A 277 -10.88 14.95 -22.04
C LEU A 277 -10.70 15.83 -23.29
N GLY A 278 -9.62 16.63 -23.30
CA GLY A 278 -9.30 17.50 -24.43
C GLY A 278 -10.14 18.78 -24.54
N ALA A 279 -10.99 19.09 -23.54
CA ALA A 279 -11.71 20.35 -23.50
C ALA A 279 -10.73 21.55 -23.57
N PRO A 280 -10.94 22.54 -24.46
CA PRO A 280 -10.09 23.71 -24.56
C PRO A 280 -10.02 24.52 -23.24
N GLU A 281 -8.85 25.09 -22.93
CA GLU A 281 -8.68 25.97 -21.76
C GLU A 281 -9.65 27.18 -21.76
N PRO A 282 -9.98 27.83 -22.91
CA PRO A 282 -10.99 28.88 -22.95
C PRO A 282 -12.37 28.42 -22.48
N ASP A 283 -12.80 27.22 -22.86
CA ASP A 283 -14.12 26.67 -22.48
C ASP A 283 -14.16 26.37 -20.98
N ARG A 284 -13.06 25.88 -20.41
CA ARG A 284 -12.90 25.73 -18.96
C ARG A 284 -12.97 27.06 -18.23
N ASN A 285 -12.28 28.08 -18.73
CA ASN A 285 -12.31 29.41 -18.12
C ASN A 285 -13.70 30.04 -18.18
N ALA A 286 -14.43 29.83 -19.28
CA ALA A 286 -15.82 30.28 -19.43
C ALA A 286 -16.75 29.56 -18.44
N ALA A 287 -16.67 28.22 -18.34
CA ALA A 287 -17.46 27.43 -17.40
C ALA A 287 -17.18 27.80 -15.93
N ARG A 288 -15.90 28.01 -15.58
CA ARG A 288 -15.50 28.47 -14.25
C ARG A 288 -16.09 29.84 -13.94
N SER A 289 -16.03 30.78 -14.88
CA SER A 289 -16.60 32.12 -14.73
C SER A 289 -18.12 32.09 -14.58
N ALA A 290 -18.82 31.23 -15.34
CA ALA A 290 -20.25 31.03 -15.23
C ALA A 290 -20.67 30.49 -13.85
N ALA A 291 -19.92 29.52 -13.31
CA ALA A 291 -20.15 28.99 -11.97
C ALA A 291 -19.97 30.07 -10.88
N LEU A 292 -18.91 30.88 -10.97
CA LEU A 292 -18.67 31.99 -10.06
C LEU A 292 -19.75 33.08 -10.15
N ALA A 293 -20.19 33.42 -11.37
CA ALA A 293 -21.22 34.43 -11.60
C ALA A 293 -22.62 33.99 -11.11
N ALA A 294 -22.90 32.68 -11.17
CA ALA A 294 -24.15 32.13 -10.66
C ALA A 294 -24.21 32.06 -9.11
N ALA A 295 -23.08 32.23 -8.43
CA ALA A 295 -22.99 32.09 -6.99
C ALA A 295 -23.63 33.29 -6.26
N PRO A 296 -24.52 33.06 -5.26
CA PRO A 296 -25.14 34.14 -4.48
C PRO A 296 -24.09 35.09 -3.87
N ALA A 297 -24.32 36.40 -3.98
CA ALA A 297 -23.44 37.43 -3.40
C ALA A 297 -23.53 37.48 -1.87
N ALA A 298 -22.51 38.06 -1.21
CA ALA A 298 -22.43 38.12 0.25
C ALA A 298 -23.67 38.78 0.90
N ASP A 299 -24.21 39.84 0.30
CA ASP A 299 -25.42 40.51 0.80
C ASP A 299 -26.66 39.59 0.75
N ALA A 300 -26.77 38.76 -0.28
CA ALA A 300 -27.85 37.78 -0.42
C ALA A 300 -27.75 36.65 0.61
N LEU A 301 -26.53 36.28 1.04
CA LEU A 301 -26.32 35.28 2.10
C LEU A 301 -26.72 35.82 3.47
N ARG A 302 -26.47 37.11 3.75
CA ARG A 302 -26.93 37.76 4.98
C ARG A 302 -28.46 37.83 5.04
N ALA A 303 -29.09 38.13 3.91
CA ALA A 303 -30.55 38.17 3.81
C ALA A 303 -31.19 36.78 3.84
N ASN A 304 -30.52 35.76 3.28
CA ASN A 304 -31.00 34.39 3.23
C ASN A 304 -29.86 33.39 3.52
N PRO A 305 -29.64 33.02 4.79
CA PRO A 305 -28.64 32.02 5.17
C PRO A 305 -28.83 30.64 4.50
N ALA A 306 -30.03 30.31 4.01
CA ALA A 306 -30.29 29.07 3.28
C ALA A 306 -29.62 29.03 1.89
N ALA A 307 -29.09 30.15 1.38
CA ALA A 307 -28.35 30.20 0.12
C ALA A 307 -26.85 29.81 0.25
N VAL A 308 -26.34 29.62 1.48
CA VAL A 308 -24.93 29.23 1.73
C VAL A 308 -24.55 27.87 1.10
N PRO A 309 -25.39 26.81 1.17
CA PRO A 309 -25.09 25.53 0.51
C PRO A 309 -24.98 25.66 -1.01
N GLU A 310 -25.83 26.48 -1.63
CA GLU A 310 -25.83 26.76 -3.07
C GLU A 310 -24.55 27.49 -3.49
N ARG A 311 -24.18 28.58 -2.80
CA ARG A 311 -22.90 29.26 -3.04
C ARG A 311 -21.73 28.30 -2.91
N THR A 312 -21.72 27.48 -1.85
CA THR A 312 -20.66 26.50 -1.64
C THR A 312 -20.53 25.55 -2.83
N LEU A 313 -21.65 25.03 -3.34
CA LEU A 313 -21.65 24.11 -4.47
C LEU A 313 -21.04 24.75 -5.71
N LEU A 314 -21.45 25.97 -6.04
CA LEU A 314 -20.97 26.69 -7.22
C LEU A 314 -19.48 27.07 -7.13
N LEU A 315 -19.01 27.51 -5.96
CA LEU A 315 -17.58 27.73 -5.72
C LEU A 315 -16.78 26.43 -5.86
N ARG A 316 -17.31 25.30 -5.37
CA ARG A 316 -16.64 24.00 -5.51
C ARG A 316 -16.61 23.49 -6.95
N ILE A 317 -17.61 23.80 -7.76
CA ILE A 317 -17.59 23.53 -9.20
C ILE A 317 -16.50 24.38 -9.89
N ALA A 318 -16.39 25.66 -9.52
CA ALA A 318 -15.32 26.52 -10.04
C ALA A 318 -13.91 26.03 -9.66
N ASP A 319 -13.73 25.57 -8.41
CA ASP A 319 -12.48 24.95 -7.93
C ASP A 319 -12.19 23.63 -8.66
N LEU A 320 -13.22 22.82 -8.92
CA LEU A 320 -13.11 21.56 -9.64
C LEU A 320 -12.58 21.77 -11.07
N ILE A 321 -13.09 22.78 -11.77
CA ILE A 321 -12.65 23.14 -13.13
C ILE A 321 -11.21 23.68 -13.10
N ALA A 322 -10.86 24.51 -12.11
CA ALA A 322 -9.48 24.98 -11.95
C ALA A 322 -8.51 23.80 -11.73
N LEU A 323 -8.89 22.85 -10.87
CA LEU A 323 -8.09 21.65 -10.63
C LEU A 323 -7.96 20.78 -11.90
N ARG A 324 -8.99 20.72 -12.75
CA ARG A 324 -8.93 20.02 -14.04
C ARG A 324 -7.84 20.60 -14.94
N SER A 325 -7.70 21.92 -14.99
CA SER A 325 -6.64 22.61 -15.74
C SER A 325 -5.25 22.28 -15.17
N ASP A 326 -5.09 22.29 -13.85
CA ASP A 326 -3.84 21.90 -13.18
C ASP A 326 -3.45 20.45 -13.55
N LEU A 327 -4.44 19.54 -13.53
CA LEU A 327 -4.23 18.13 -13.87
C LEU A 327 -3.81 17.92 -15.33
N ASP A 328 -4.37 18.67 -16.29
CA ASP A 328 -3.95 18.60 -17.70
C ASP A 328 -2.51 19.07 -17.93
N ARG A 329 -2.04 20.03 -17.12
CA ARG A 329 -0.63 20.43 -17.11
C ARG A 329 0.20 19.29 -16.55
N LEU A 330 -0.14 18.78 -15.36
CA LEU A 330 0.64 17.77 -14.66
C LEU A 330 0.66 16.40 -15.37
N SER A 331 -0.38 16.03 -16.12
CA SER A 331 -0.48 14.74 -16.81
C SER A 331 0.50 14.58 -17.98
N ARG A 332 1.13 15.67 -18.44
CA ARG A 332 2.20 15.64 -19.46
C ARG A 332 3.53 15.24 -18.81
N ILE A 333 3.71 13.94 -18.59
CA ILE A 333 4.86 13.36 -17.85
C ILE A 333 6.21 13.61 -18.57
N ASP A 334 6.19 13.81 -19.88
CA ASP A 334 7.40 14.06 -20.70
C ASP A 334 7.89 15.53 -20.65
N ALA A 335 7.07 16.45 -20.13
CA ALA A 335 7.48 17.83 -20.01
C ALA A 335 8.45 17.98 -18.81
N PRO A 336 9.58 18.70 -18.97
CA PRO A 336 10.51 18.93 -17.88
C PRO A 336 9.80 19.54 -16.67
N ASP A 337 10.27 19.22 -15.47
CA ASP A 337 9.81 19.86 -14.24
C ASP A 337 10.15 21.36 -14.36
N GLU A 338 9.13 22.19 -14.58
CA GLU A 338 9.26 23.63 -14.35
C GLU A 338 9.32 23.80 -12.83
N ASP A 339 10.41 24.39 -12.34
CA ASP A 339 10.62 24.64 -10.91
C ASP A 339 9.68 25.78 -10.48
N GLU A 340 8.39 25.48 -10.33
CA GLU A 340 7.32 26.46 -10.05
C GLU A 340 7.39 27.04 -8.62
N GLY A 341 8.47 26.81 -7.86
CA GLY A 341 8.61 27.28 -6.48
C GLY A 341 7.60 26.65 -5.51
N GLU A 342 6.79 25.68 -5.95
CA GLU A 342 5.98 24.87 -5.03
C GLU A 342 6.92 24.07 -4.12
N PRO A 343 6.75 24.12 -2.79
CA PRO A 343 7.56 23.33 -1.87
C PRO A 343 7.50 21.87 -2.29
N ARG A 344 8.67 21.19 -2.31
CA ARG A 344 8.77 19.76 -2.64
C ARG A 344 7.60 19.00 -2.02
N ALA A 345 6.71 18.48 -2.86
CA ALA A 345 5.55 17.71 -2.45
C ALA A 345 5.99 16.42 -1.75
N THR A 346 6.24 16.50 -0.44
CA THR A 346 6.45 15.33 0.40
C THR A 346 5.11 14.74 0.75
N LEU A 347 4.68 13.75 -0.04
CA LEU A 347 3.62 12.83 0.34
C LEU A 347 4.00 12.20 1.68
N THR A 348 3.31 12.59 2.75
CA THR A 348 3.45 11.94 4.06
C THR A 348 2.54 10.73 4.08
N ARG A 349 3.12 9.55 4.25
CA ARG A 349 2.38 8.30 4.39
C ARG A 349 2.05 8.02 5.85
N TYR A 350 0.93 7.36 6.10
CA TYR A 350 0.60 6.89 7.45
C TYR A 350 1.54 5.73 7.84
N ARG A 351 2.25 5.89 8.97
CA ARG A 351 3.16 4.87 9.54
C ARG A 351 2.56 4.26 10.80
N ASP A 352 2.47 2.93 10.82
CA ASP A 352 1.82 2.20 11.90
C ASP A 352 2.83 1.55 12.85
N HIS A 353 3.24 2.31 13.85
CA HIS A 353 4.16 1.85 14.89
C HIS A 353 3.59 0.73 15.75
N GLN A 354 2.27 0.70 15.95
CA GLN A 354 1.63 -0.32 16.78
C GLN A 354 1.64 -1.67 16.06
N LEU A 355 1.27 -1.68 14.78
CA LEU A 355 1.36 -2.88 13.94
C LEU A 355 2.79 -3.40 13.87
N ALA A 356 3.76 -2.50 13.67
CA ALA A 356 5.18 -2.86 13.60
C ALA A 356 5.68 -3.47 14.92
N GLY A 357 5.34 -2.84 16.05
CA GLY A 357 5.72 -3.31 17.38
C GLY A 357 5.13 -4.67 17.73
N VAL A 358 3.83 -4.87 17.48
CA VAL A 358 3.16 -6.16 17.73
C VAL A 358 3.74 -7.25 16.83
N ALA A 359 3.91 -7.00 15.53
CA ALA A 359 4.50 -7.98 14.63
C ALA A 359 5.93 -8.38 15.04
N ALA A 360 6.75 -7.40 15.43
CA ALA A 360 8.10 -7.64 15.91
C ALA A 360 8.14 -8.45 17.21
N ALA A 361 7.27 -8.11 18.18
CA ALA A 361 7.15 -8.86 19.42
C ALA A 361 6.67 -10.29 19.20
N SER A 362 5.67 -10.50 18.32
CA SER A 362 5.20 -11.83 17.95
C SER A 362 6.29 -12.63 17.24
N ALA A 363 7.05 -12.02 16.31
CA ALA A 363 8.17 -12.67 15.63
C ALA A 363 9.28 -13.08 16.61
N PHE A 364 9.64 -12.19 17.55
CA PHE A 364 10.60 -12.47 18.61
C PHE A 364 10.15 -13.65 19.48
N ALA A 365 8.91 -13.59 19.99
CA ALA A 365 8.36 -14.63 20.86
C ALA A 365 8.26 -15.99 20.14
N ALA A 366 7.84 -15.99 18.87
CA ALA A 366 7.76 -17.21 18.06
C ALA A 366 9.13 -17.86 17.90
N LEU A 367 10.16 -17.08 17.54
CA LEU A 367 11.51 -17.60 17.33
C LEU A 367 12.14 -18.11 18.62
N VAL A 368 12.02 -17.36 19.71
CA VAL A 368 12.52 -17.79 21.03
C VAL A 368 11.83 -19.08 21.46
N ALA A 369 10.52 -19.21 21.28
CA ALA A 369 9.78 -20.43 21.64
C ALA A 369 10.26 -21.66 20.84
N VAL A 370 10.42 -21.52 19.52
CA VAL A 370 10.89 -22.63 18.66
C VAL A 370 12.33 -23.00 18.97
N CYS A 371 13.20 -22.01 19.17
CA CYS A 371 14.60 -22.27 19.49
C CYS A 371 14.77 -22.84 20.91
N ALA A 372 13.96 -22.41 21.89
CA ALA A 372 13.94 -23.01 23.22
C ALA A 372 13.52 -24.48 23.18
N PHE A 373 12.50 -24.81 22.38
CA PHE A 373 12.14 -26.20 22.12
C PHE A 373 13.27 -26.98 21.45
N TRP A 374 13.95 -26.39 20.46
CA TRP A 374 15.08 -27.02 19.78
C TRP A 374 16.23 -27.31 20.76
N ILE A 375 16.63 -26.34 21.58
CA ILE A 375 17.66 -26.50 22.61
C ILE A 375 17.27 -27.60 23.61
N ALA A 376 16.03 -27.59 24.10
CA ALA A 376 15.56 -28.56 25.09
C ALA A 376 15.42 -29.98 24.54
N SER A 377 15.05 -30.13 23.27
CA SER A 377 14.86 -31.43 22.63
C SER A 377 16.15 -32.04 22.08
N GLY A 378 17.20 -31.24 21.86
CA GLY A 378 18.41 -31.70 21.18
C GLY A 378 18.15 -32.17 19.74
N TRP A 379 17.09 -31.66 19.10
CA TRP A 379 16.67 -32.12 17.78
C TRP A 379 17.67 -31.74 16.69
N ASP A 380 18.36 -32.73 16.09
CA ASP A 380 19.41 -32.51 15.08
C ASP A 380 18.96 -31.60 13.91
N ALA A 381 17.72 -31.76 13.44
CA ALA A 381 17.18 -30.98 12.33
C ALA A 381 16.45 -29.69 12.76
N GLY A 382 16.53 -29.30 14.04
CA GLY A 382 15.77 -28.15 14.57
C GLY A 382 16.17 -26.80 14.00
N ALA A 383 17.39 -26.66 13.47
CA ALA A 383 17.83 -25.47 12.73
C ALA A 383 16.89 -25.17 11.55
N GLY A 384 16.46 -26.21 10.81
CA GLY A 384 15.54 -26.06 9.68
C GLY A 384 14.19 -25.50 10.13
N ALA A 385 13.66 -25.99 11.25
CA ALA A 385 12.40 -25.48 11.79
C ALA A 385 12.50 -24.01 12.19
N ALA A 386 13.59 -23.60 12.87
CA ALA A 386 13.84 -22.21 13.25
C ALA A 386 13.96 -21.28 12.02
N ILE A 387 14.64 -21.73 10.96
CA ILE A 387 14.75 -20.99 9.69
C ILE A 387 13.36 -20.74 9.07
N PHE A 388 12.51 -21.76 8.96
CA PHE A 388 11.19 -21.59 8.36
C PHE A 388 10.28 -20.69 9.20
N VAL A 389 10.37 -20.77 10.53
CA VAL A 389 9.69 -19.82 11.41
C VAL A 389 10.16 -18.40 11.14
N ALA A 390 11.48 -18.16 11.09
CA ALA A 390 12.05 -16.84 10.79
C ALA A 390 11.58 -16.29 9.44
N VAL A 391 11.54 -17.15 8.42
CA VAL A 391 11.09 -16.82 7.06
C VAL A 391 9.62 -16.44 7.07
N LEU A 392 8.73 -17.23 7.70
CA LEU A 392 7.29 -16.96 7.67
C LEU A 392 6.90 -15.74 8.52
N VAL A 393 7.44 -15.58 9.74
CA VAL A 393 7.13 -14.42 10.57
C VAL A 393 7.61 -13.12 9.92
N SER A 394 8.72 -13.19 9.18
CA SER A 394 9.16 -12.10 8.34
C SER A 394 8.15 -11.87 7.21
N LEU A 395 7.99 -12.83 6.29
CA LEU A 395 7.21 -12.68 5.05
C LEU A 395 5.77 -12.26 5.28
N PHE A 396 5.13 -12.81 6.32
CA PHE A 396 3.70 -12.64 6.54
C PHE A 396 3.36 -11.69 7.69
N GLY A 397 4.33 -11.16 8.44
CA GLY A 397 4.08 -10.25 9.55
C GLY A 397 3.29 -8.98 9.18
N GLN A 398 3.27 -8.61 7.90
CA GLN A 398 2.51 -7.46 7.38
C GLN A 398 1.11 -7.81 6.85
N GLN A 399 0.80 -9.10 6.67
CA GLN A 399 -0.50 -9.53 6.16
C GLN A 399 -1.61 -9.30 7.20
N ASP A 400 -2.83 -9.10 6.71
CA ASP A 400 -4.00 -8.94 7.57
C ASP A 400 -4.34 -10.26 8.28
N ASP A 401 -4.24 -11.39 7.56
CA ASP A 401 -4.31 -12.74 8.13
C ASP A 401 -2.98 -13.49 7.88
N PRO A 402 -1.99 -13.32 8.79
CA PRO A 402 -0.69 -13.95 8.63
C PRO A 402 -0.74 -15.48 8.78
N ALA A 403 -1.68 -16.01 9.57
CA ALA A 403 -1.80 -17.43 9.84
C ALA A 403 -2.37 -18.19 8.63
N ALA A 404 -3.40 -17.66 7.98
CA ALA A 404 -3.96 -18.25 6.76
C ALA A 404 -2.96 -18.24 5.60
N ALA A 405 -2.20 -17.14 5.44
CA ALA A 405 -1.14 -17.04 4.44
C ALA A 405 -0.01 -18.05 4.70
N ALA A 406 0.43 -18.17 5.96
CA ALA A 406 1.42 -19.15 6.38
C ALA A 406 0.94 -20.60 6.18
N GLY A 407 -0.32 -20.91 6.51
CA GLY A 407 -0.90 -22.23 6.31
C GLY A 407 -0.99 -22.61 4.83
N THR A 408 -1.40 -21.66 3.97
CA THR A 408 -1.40 -21.86 2.51
C THR A 408 0.01 -22.11 1.99
N PHE A 409 1.00 -21.34 2.48
CA PHE A 409 2.40 -21.54 2.12
C PHE A 409 2.89 -22.93 2.55
N ALA A 410 2.61 -23.35 3.78
CA ALA A 410 2.97 -24.66 4.31
C ALA A 410 2.39 -25.82 3.47
N LEU A 411 1.09 -25.74 3.14
CA LEU A 411 0.41 -26.76 2.33
C LEU A 411 1.03 -26.88 0.93
N MET A 412 1.34 -25.74 0.30
CA MET A 412 1.92 -25.73 -1.04
C MET A 412 3.39 -26.14 -1.04
N THR A 413 4.14 -25.85 0.02
CA THR A 413 5.48 -26.40 0.22
C THR A 413 5.43 -27.93 0.43
N ALA A 414 4.42 -28.48 1.10
CA ALA A 414 4.22 -29.93 1.18
C ALA A 414 3.95 -30.56 -0.20
N ALA A 415 3.14 -29.92 -1.05
CA ALA A 415 2.99 -30.33 -2.44
C ALA A 415 4.30 -30.23 -3.23
N GLY A 416 5.11 -29.19 -2.97
CA GLY A 416 6.45 -29.04 -3.53
C GLY A 416 7.42 -30.14 -3.07
N ALA A 417 7.32 -30.58 -1.81
CA ALA A 417 8.09 -31.70 -1.27
C ALA A 417 7.79 -33.01 -2.00
N ALA A 418 6.52 -33.27 -2.29
CA ALA A 418 6.13 -34.42 -3.09
C ALA A 418 6.72 -34.37 -4.51
N ALA A 419 6.74 -33.20 -5.15
CA ALA A 419 7.41 -33.01 -6.42
C ALA A 419 8.93 -33.24 -6.30
N ALA A 420 9.59 -32.69 -5.27
CA ALA A 420 11.00 -32.91 -5.01
C ALA A 420 11.35 -34.40 -4.83
N ALA A 421 10.52 -35.16 -4.13
CA ALA A 421 10.70 -36.61 -3.98
C ALA A 421 10.67 -37.34 -5.33
N ILE A 422 9.71 -37.00 -6.20
CA ILE A 422 9.63 -37.58 -7.56
C ILE A 422 10.90 -37.24 -8.34
N TYR A 423 11.34 -35.99 -8.30
CA TYR A 423 12.55 -35.58 -8.99
C TYR A 423 13.79 -36.31 -8.46
N LEU A 424 14.01 -36.33 -7.14
CA LEU A 424 15.19 -36.93 -6.52
C LEU A 424 15.27 -38.44 -6.68
N PHE A 425 14.15 -39.16 -6.59
CA PHE A 425 14.19 -40.62 -6.53
C PHE A 425 13.76 -41.32 -7.83
N ALA A 426 13.07 -40.62 -8.74
CA ALA A 426 12.61 -41.22 -10.00
C ALA A 426 13.25 -40.60 -11.26
N ILE A 427 13.57 -39.31 -11.24
CA ILE A 427 14.02 -38.59 -12.44
C ILE A 427 15.53 -38.39 -12.44
N LEU A 428 16.06 -37.63 -11.48
CA LEU A 428 17.45 -37.18 -11.41
C LEU A 428 18.51 -38.30 -11.43
N PRO A 429 18.32 -39.47 -10.79
CA PRO A 429 19.33 -40.53 -10.81
C PRO A 429 19.65 -41.07 -12.20
N GLY A 430 18.72 -40.93 -13.16
CA GLY A 430 18.90 -41.36 -14.54
C GLY A 430 19.36 -40.26 -15.50
N LEU A 431 19.65 -39.05 -15.00
CA LEU A 431 20.05 -37.92 -15.83
C LEU A 431 21.56 -37.69 -15.74
N GLU A 432 22.18 -37.43 -16.89
CA GLU A 432 23.57 -37.04 -17.01
C GLU A 432 23.68 -35.66 -17.69
N GLY A 433 24.56 -34.81 -17.18
CA GLY A 433 24.79 -33.47 -17.72
C GLY A 433 23.72 -32.44 -17.35
N PHE A 434 23.99 -31.18 -17.69
CA PHE A 434 23.12 -30.06 -17.34
C PHE A 434 21.90 -29.96 -18.26
N GLU A 435 22.06 -30.36 -19.52
CA GLU A 435 21.04 -30.26 -20.57
C GLU A 435 19.83 -31.12 -20.23
N SER A 436 20.07 -32.35 -19.76
CA SER A 436 19.03 -33.28 -19.32
C SER A 436 18.35 -32.79 -18.04
N LEU A 437 19.12 -32.27 -17.07
CA LEU A 437 18.61 -31.62 -15.87
C LEU A 437 17.71 -30.42 -16.21
N ALA A 438 18.15 -29.56 -17.12
CA ALA A 438 17.42 -28.38 -17.56
C ALA A 438 16.12 -28.76 -18.28
N ALA A 439 16.16 -29.77 -19.16
CA ALA A 439 14.97 -30.30 -19.82
C ALA A 439 13.96 -30.89 -18.81
N ALA A 440 14.44 -31.58 -17.77
CA ALA A 440 13.59 -32.13 -16.73
C ALA A 440 12.99 -31.05 -15.81
N LEU A 441 13.74 -29.99 -15.48
CA LEU A 441 13.28 -28.90 -14.61
C LEU A 441 12.40 -27.87 -15.32
N ALA A 442 12.55 -27.70 -16.65
CA ALA A 442 11.82 -26.69 -17.41
C ALA A 442 10.29 -26.77 -17.22
N PRO A 443 9.62 -27.94 -17.26
CA PRO A 443 8.17 -28.03 -17.02
C PRO A 443 7.76 -27.55 -15.62
N LEU A 444 8.51 -27.92 -14.59
CA LEU A 444 8.23 -27.55 -13.20
C LEU A 444 8.36 -26.03 -13.00
N LEU A 445 9.46 -25.45 -13.49
CA LEU A 445 9.73 -24.02 -13.41
C LEU A 445 8.72 -23.22 -14.23
N PHE A 446 8.38 -23.70 -15.43
CA PHE A 446 7.41 -23.06 -16.31
C PHE A 446 6.01 -23.08 -15.70
N ALA A 447 5.55 -24.23 -15.20
CA ALA A 447 4.25 -24.35 -14.54
C ALA A 447 4.16 -23.43 -13.31
N THR A 448 5.23 -23.37 -12.52
CA THR A 448 5.35 -22.46 -11.38
C THR A 448 5.24 -21.00 -11.82
N ALA A 449 6.08 -20.56 -12.75
CA ALA A 449 6.10 -19.19 -13.22
C ALA A 449 4.81 -18.80 -13.94
N TRP A 450 4.17 -19.72 -14.66
CA TRP A 450 2.87 -19.49 -15.28
C TRP A 450 1.78 -19.23 -14.23
N GLN A 451 1.70 -20.04 -13.19
CA GLN A 451 0.71 -19.87 -12.13
C GLN A 451 0.97 -18.61 -11.29
N MET A 452 2.23 -18.16 -11.20
CA MET A 452 2.60 -16.86 -10.60
C MET A 452 1.98 -15.65 -11.30
N THR A 453 1.52 -15.79 -12.54
CA THR A 453 0.84 -14.70 -13.27
C THR A 453 -0.62 -14.50 -12.84
N ASN A 454 -1.18 -15.43 -12.06
CA ASN A 454 -2.52 -15.30 -11.51
C ASN A 454 -2.42 -14.77 -10.07
N PRO A 455 -3.00 -13.60 -9.75
CA PRO A 455 -2.85 -12.96 -8.44
C PRO A 455 -3.31 -13.84 -7.27
N ILE A 456 -4.33 -14.67 -7.47
CA ILE A 456 -4.85 -15.59 -6.44
C ILE A 456 -3.89 -16.76 -6.21
N ARG A 457 -3.27 -17.26 -7.29
CA ARG A 457 -2.40 -18.44 -7.24
C ARG A 457 -0.92 -18.09 -7.10
N ALA A 458 -0.55 -16.82 -7.10
CA ALA A 458 0.85 -16.41 -7.14
C ALA A 458 1.64 -16.84 -5.91
N LEU A 459 1.09 -16.60 -4.71
CA LEU A 459 1.71 -17.04 -3.47
C LEU A 459 1.75 -18.58 -3.34
N PRO A 460 0.63 -19.31 -3.58
CA PRO A 460 0.66 -20.77 -3.65
C PRO A 460 1.69 -21.35 -4.62
N ALA A 461 1.76 -20.81 -5.84
CA ALA A 461 2.69 -21.27 -6.86
C ALA A 461 4.14 -21.02 -6.45
N LEU A 462 4.44 -19.84 -5.90
CA LEU A 462 5.77 -19.54 -5.39
C LEU A 462 6.15 -20.49 -4.25
N ALA A 463 5.25 -20.75 -3.29
CA ALA A 463 5.50 -21.67 -2.18
C ALA A 463 5.77 -23.11 -2.65
N PHE A 464 5.03 -23.58 -3.66
CA PHE A 464 5.25 -24.87 -4.31
C PHE A 464 6.63 -24.94 -4.99
N GLY A 465 6.96 -23.96 -5.83
CA GLY A 465 8.24 -23.93 -6.56
C GLY A 465 9.45 -23.79 -5.65
N LEU A 466 9.37 -22.93 -4.63
CA LEU A 466 10.41 -22.79 -3.61
C LEU A 466 10.56 -24.06 -2.79
N GLY A 467 9.45 -24.68 -2.37
CA GLY A 467 9.49 -25.95 -1.64
C GLY A 467 10.16 -27.06 -2.44
N ALA A 468 9.80 -27.20 -3.71
CA ALA A 468 10.40 -28.18 -4.61
C ALA A 468 11.91 -27.94 -4.78
N LEU A 469 12.32 -26.72 -5.16
CA LEU A 469 13.73 -26.40 -5.41
C LEU A 469 14.59 -26.49 -4.13
N ASN A 470 14.05 -26.06 -2.99
CA ASN A 470 14.76 -26.11 -1.71
C ASN A 470 15.05 -27.56 -1.31
N LEU A 471 14.05 -28.45 -1.41
CA LEU A 471 14.19 -29.85 -1.00
C LEU A 471 14.94 -30.70 -2.02
N MET A 472 14.97 -30.31 -3.30
CA MET A 472 15.86 -30.92 -4.30
C MET A 472 17.34 -30.59 -4.03
N SER A 473 17.63 -29.46 -3.36
CA SER A 473 18.96 -29.04 -2.93
C SER A 473 20.07 -29.23 -3.99
N LEU A 474 19.82 -28.80 -5.23
CA LEU A 474 20.70 -29.02 -6.38
C LEU A 474 22.14 -28.49 -6.14
N SER A 475 23.13 -29.32 -6.43
CA SER A 475 24.58 -29.05 -6.36
C SER A 475 25.32 -29.99 -7.32
N ASN A 476 26.63 -29.79 -7.52
CA ASN A 476 27.44 -30.63 -8.42
C ASN A 476 27.57 -32.09 -7.94
N THR A 477 27.48 -32.32 -6.63
CA THR A 477 27.55 -33.67 -6.05
C THR A 477 26.23 -34.00 -5.38
N MET A 478 25.36 -34.72 -6.10
CA MET A 478 24.06 -35.16 -5.59
C MET A 478 24.17 -36.49 -4.85
N THR A 479 23.69 -36.50 -3.60
CA THR A 479 23.50 -37.70 -2.80
C THR A 479 22.01 -37.98 -2.65
N TYR A 480 21.57 -39.15 -3.12
CA TYR A 480 20.16 -39.55 -3.08
C TYR A 480 19.87 -40.42 -1.85
N ASP A 481 19.84 -39.80 -0.67
CA ASP A 481 19.47 -40.48 0.58
C ASP A 481 18.04 -40.13 1.02
N PHE A 482 17.18 -41.16 1.05
CA PHE A 482 15.80 -41.01 1.49
C PHE A 482 15.69 -40.59 2.97
N THR A 483 16.60 -41.04 3.84
CA THR A 483 16.54 -40.75 5.27
C THR A 483 16.78 -39.27 5.53
N THR A 484 17.85 -38.71 4.96
CA THR A 484 18.16 -37.28 5.01
C THR A 484 17.04 -36.45 4.39
N PHE A 485 16.50 -36.87 3.25
CA PHE A 485 15.38 -36.20 2.60
C PHE A 485 14.12 -36.18 3.49
N ALA A 486 13.74 -37.32 4.06
CA ALA A 486 12.56 -37.43 4.92
C ALA A 486 12.70 -36.58 6.19
N ASN A 487 13.87 -36.61 6.83
CA ASN A 487 14.16 -35.79 8.01
C ASN A 487 14.11 -34.28 7.71
N THR A 488 14.74 -33.85 6.61
CA THR A 488 14.74 -32.44 6.18
C THR A 488 13.33 -31.98 5.82
N THR A 489 12.56 -32.83 5.12
CA THR A 489 11.17 -32.54 4.76
C THR A 489 10.30 -32.42 6.00
N PHE A 490 10.40 -33.38 6.93
CA PHE A 490 9.67 -33.35 8.19
C PHE A 490 10.00 -32.09 9.01
N ALA A 491 11.29 -31.76 9.16
CA ALA A 491 11.71 -30.56 9.87
C ALA A 491 11.17 -29.27 9.22
N SER A 492 11.22 -29.19 7.89
CA SER A 492 10.70 -28.06 7.13
C SER A 492 9.19 -27.89 7.31
N LEU A 493 8.42 -28.97 7.17
CA LEU A 493 6.96 -28.94 7.29
C LEU A 493 6.51 -28.67 8.73
N THR A 494 7.19 -29.23 9.73
CA THR A 494 6.92 -28.93 11.15
C THR A 494 7.24 -27.47 11.46
N GLY A 495 8.36 -26.91 10.98
CA GLY A 495 8.68 -25.49 11.14
C GLY A 495 7.63 -24.57 10.52
N LEU A 496 7.21 -24.87 9.28
CA LEU A 496 6.15 -24.13 8.58
C LEU A 496 4.80 -24.21 9.30
N GLY A 497 4.40 -25.41 9.75
CA GLY A 497 3.17 -25.61 10.50
C GLY A 497 3.17 -24.90 11.85
N LEU A 498 4.27 -25.02 12.60
CA LEU A 498 4.45 -24.34 13.88
C LEU A 498 4.44 -22.82 13.71
N ALA A 499 5.07 -22.30 12.67
CA ALA A 499 5.02 -20.88 12.35
C ALA A 499 3.59 -20.39 12.06
N ALA A 500 2.80 -21.15 11.31
CA ALA A 500 1.39 -20.82 11.06
C ALA A 500 0.56 -20.81 12.35
N VAL A 501 0.77 -21.80 13.24
CA VAL A 501 0.12 -21.85 14.55
C VAL A 501 0.54 -20.69 15.44
N LEU A 502 1.84 -20.42 15.55
CA LEU A 502 2.38 -19.32 16.35
C LEU A 502 1.90 -17.96 15.84
N LEU A 503 1.82 -17.75 14.53
CA LEU A 503 1.24 -16.53 13.95
C LEU A 503 -0.24 -16.39 14.28
N GLY A 504 -1.01 -17.50 14.34
CA GLY A 504 -2.39 -17.47 14.78
C GLY A 504 -2.56 -17.17 16.28
N VAL A 505 -1.74 -17.79 17.12
CA VAL A 505 -1.81 -17.67 18.59
C VAL A 505 -1.25 -16.34 19.10
N LEU A 506 -0.09 -15.92 18.59
CA LEU A 506 0.59 -14.68 19.02
C LEU A 506 0.02 -13.45 18.33
N ARG A 507 -0.80 -13.64 17.29
CA ARG A 507 -1.42 -12.56 16.54
C ARG A 507 -2.88 -12.88 16.20
N PRO A 508 -3.77 -13.08 17.21
CA PRO A 508 -5.20 -13.34 17.00
C PRO A 508 -5.92 -12.03 16.65
N ILE A 509 -5.42 -11.34 15.64
CA ILE A 509 -5.87 -10.03 15.21
C ILE A 509 -6.78 -10.27 14.02
N GLY A 510 -8.08 -10.43 14.28
CA GLY A 510 -9.07 -10.56 13.21
C GLY A 510 -9.04 -9.34 12.27
N SER A 511 -9.61 -9.50 11.07
CA SER A 511 -9.71 -8.47 10.02
C SER A 511 -10.33 -7.14 10.51
N ALA A 512 -11.11 -7.16 11.58
CA ALA A 512 -11.72 -6.00 12.21
C ALA A 512 -10.71 -5.05 12.88
N TRP A 513 -9.59 -5.54 13.41
CA TRP A 513 -8.63 -4.70 14.13
C TRP A 513 -7.87 -3.72 13.22
N PRO A 514 -7.34 -4.13 12.03
CA PRO A 514 -6.81 -3.20 11.05
C PRO A 514 -7.81 -2.10 10.65
N ILE A 515 -9.08 -2.45 10.46
CA ILE A 515 -10.14 -1.48 10.12
C ILE A 515 -10.32 -0.45 11.26
N ARG A 516 -10.53 -0.91 12.51
CA ARG A 516 -10.69 -0.02 13.68
C ARG A 516 -9.50 0.92 13.85
N ARG A 517 -8.28 0.41 13.62
CA ARG A 517 -7.04 1.18 13.74
C ARG A 517 -6.91 2.26 12.66
N LEU A 518 -7.27 1.95 11.41
CA LEU A 518 -7.29 2.92 10.32
C LEU A 518 -8.36 4.00 10.54
N VAL A 519 -9.56 3.63 11.01
CA VAL A 519 -10.60 4.59 11.43
C VAL A 519 -10.09 5.51 12.55
N ALA A 520 -9.41 4.95 13.56
CA ALA A 520 -8.77 5.75 14.61
C ALA A 520 -7.65 6.65 14.05
N GLY A 521 -6.94 6.21 13.00
CA GLY A 521 -5.98 7.00 12.25
C GLY A 521 -6.61 8.22 11.60
N VAL A 522 -7.72 8.03 10.87
CA VAL A 522 -8.48 9.13 10.25
C VAL A 522 -8.92 10.12 11.33
N ARG A 523 -9.49 9.65 12.43
CA ARG A 523 -9.93 10.51 13.54
C ARG A 523 -8.76 11.29 14.16
N ARG A 524 -7.56 10.71 14.30
CA ARG A 524 -6.36 11.44 14.76
C ARG A 524 -5.95 12.55 13.81
N ASP A 525 -6.03 12.31 12.50
CA ASP A 525 -5.65 13.30 11.50
C ASP A 525 -6.67 14.45 11.46
N LEU A 526 -7.96 14.15 11.60
CA LEU A 526 -9.01 15.17 11.76
C LEU A 526 -8.82 16.01 13.02
N ALA A 527 -8.47 15.38 14.13
CA ALA A 527 -8.16 16.11 15.36
C ALA A 527 -6.98 17.06 15.17
N SER A 528 -5.97 16.63 14.41
CA SER A 528 -4.77 17.43 14.17
C SER A 528 -5.01 18.55 13.16
N ALA A 529 -5.90 18.35 12.18
CA ALA A 529 -6.38 19.38 11.28
C ALA A 529 -7.14 20.50 12.02
N ALA A 530 -7.99 20.13 12.98
CA ALA A 530 -8.74 21.07 13.81
C ALA A 530 -7.90 21.72 14.94
N ALA A 531 -6.78 21.11 15.34
CA ALA A 531 -5.90 21.64 16.38
C ALA A 531 -4.99 22.78 15.86
N ARG A 532 -4.47 23.59 16.80
CA ARG A 532 -3.41 24.56 16.54
C ARG A 532 -2.09 23.80 16.37
N GLY A 533 -1.68 23.55 15.13
CA GLY A 533 -0.44 22.84 14.79
C GLY A 533 -0.03 23.01 13.32
N GLN A 534 1.24 22.73 13.00
CA GLN A 534 1.82 22.94 11.66
C GLN A 534 1.61 21.72 10.75
N ILE A 535 0.35 21.36 10.45
CA ILE A 535 0.05 20.42 9.37
C ILE A 535 -0.23 21.20 8.09
N THR A 536 0.56 20.92 7.05
CA THR A 536 0.33 21.41 5.69
C THR A 536 -0.89 20.73 5.07
N ARG A 537 -1.62 21.45 4.20
CA ARG A 537 -2.76 20.89 3.44
C ARG A 537 -2.39 19.61 2.69
N LEU A 538 -1.31 19.65 1.91
CA LEU A 538 -0.84 18.51 1.13
C LEU A 538 -0.49 17.29 2.00
N GLY A 539 0.19 17.50 3.14
CA GLY A 539 0.51 16.42 4.07
C GLY A 539 -0.73 15.81 4.74
N PHE A 540 -1.76 16.61 5.01
CA PHE A 540 -3.05 16.08 5.49
C PHE A 540 -3.75 15.26 4.40
N GLU A 541 -3.86 15.79 3.18
CA GLU A 541 -4.50 15.12 2.04
C GLU A 541 -3.82 13.77 1.75
N SER A 542 -2.48 13.74 1.70
CA SER A 542 -1.74 12.51 1.40
C SER A 542 -1.97 11.43 2.46
N ARG A 543 -1.95 11.79 3.76
CA ARG A 543 -2.16 10.84 4.86
C ARG A 543 -3.59 10.32 4.89
N MET A 544 -4.55 11.22 4.72
CA MET A 544 -5.96 10.86 4.70
C MET A 544 -6.29 9.93 3.55
N PHE A 545 -5.76 10.19 2.35
CA PHE A 545 -5.94 9.32 1.21
C PHE A 545 -5.32 7.94 1.44
N ASP A 546 -4.12 7.91 2.02
CA ASP A 546 -3.46 6.66 2.41
C ASP A 546 -4.31 5.81 3.36
N LEU A 547 -4.94 6.46 4.34
CA LEU A 547 -5.82 5.82 5.31
C LEU A 547 -7.12 5.33 4.66
N VAL A 548 -7.74 6.16 3.82
CA VAL A 548 -8.97 5.82 3.08
C VAL A 548 -8.73 4.66 2.14
N ASN A 549 -7.65 4.68 1.36
CA ASN A 549 -7.27 3.57 0.49
C ASN A 549 -6.99 2.29 1.30
N GLY A 550 -6.28 2.40 2.43
CA GLY A 550 -6.06 1.28 3.34
C GLY A 550 -7.36 0.65 3.87
N LEU A 551 -8.39 1.46 4.11
CA LEU A 551 -9.73 1.01 4.49
C LEU A 551 -10.44 0.34 3.32
N MET A 552 -10.47 0.98 2.15
CA MET A 552 -11.15 0.45 0.96
C MET A 552 -10.63 -0.93 0.53
N LEU A 553 -9.35 -1.21 0.71
CA LEU A 553 -8.77 -2.53 0.44
C LEU A 553 -9.22 -3.63 1.40
N ARG A 554 -9.83 -3.26 2.53
CA ARG A 554 -10.23 -4.18 3.62
C ARG A 554 -11.73 -4.23 3.85
N LEU A 555 -12.48 -3.27 3.31
CA LEU A 555 -13.92 -3.17 3.49
C LEU A 555 -14.65 -3.96 2.40
N ASP A 556 -15.64 -4.76 2.78
CA ASP A 556 -16.54 -5.42 1.84
C ASP A 556 -17.55 -4.40 1.29
N PRO A 557 -17.55 -4.15 -0.03
CA PRO A 557 -18.49 -3.22 -0.65
C PRO A 557 -19.96 -3.62 -0.54
N ASN A 558 -20.24 -4.91 -0.33
CA ASN A 558 -21.59 -5.46 -0.24
C ASN A 558 -22.15 -5.41 1.19
N ASP A 559 -21.32 -5.12 2.18
CA ASP A 559 -21.75 -4.90 3.57
C ASP A 559 -22.12 -3.41 3.76
N PRO A 560 -23.41 -3.09 4.00
CA PRO A 560 -23.85 -1.70 4.16
C PRO A 560 -23.12 -0.95 5.29
N ARG A 561 -22.74 -1.64 6.37
CA ARG A 561 -22.04 -1.01 7.50
C ARG A 561 -20.62 -0.61 7.13
N GLN A 562 -19.95 -1.44 6.34
CA GLN A 562 -18.60 -1.16 5.87
C GLN A 562 -18.61 -0.07 4.79
N LEU A 563 -19.64 -0.03 3.96
CA LEU A 563 -19.87 1.05 3.01
C LEU A 563 -20.08 2.40 3.70
N GLU A 564 -20.79 2.45 4.84
CA GLU A 564 -20.93 3.67 5.64
C GLU A 564 -19.59 4.17 6.21
N ILE A 565 -18.71 3.26 6.64
CA ILE A 565 -17.35 3.60 7.09
C ILE A 565 -16.53 4.18 5.92
N GLU A 566 -16.60 3.56 4.74
CA GLU A 566 -15.94 4.06 3.52
C GLU A 566 -16.37 5.50 3.20
N ARG A 567 -17.69 5.73 3.11
CA ARG A 567 -18.28 7.05 2.82
C ARG A 567 -17.92 8.08 3.90
N GLY A 568 -17.98 7.69 5.17
CA GLY A 568 -17.60 8.57 6.27
C GLY A 568 -16.11 8.94 6.28
N ALA A 569 -15.22 8.00 5.92
CA ALA A 569 -13.79 8.28 5.83
C ALA A 569 -13.47 9.28 4.71
N LEU A 570 -14.15 9.18 3.56
CA LEU A 570 -14.08 10.16 2.47
C LEU A 570 -14.62 11.53 2.90
N ALA A 571 -15.76 11.58 3.58
CA ALA A 571 -16.27 12.82 4.17
C ALA A 571 -15.28 13.42 5.19
N GLY A 572 -14.47 12.59 5.84
CA GLY A 572 -13.39 13.02 6.72
C GLY A 572 -12.39 13.92 6.01
N VAL A 573 -11.99 13.59 4.78
CA VAL A 573 -11.07 14.42 3.98
C VAL A 573 -11.61 15.85 3.87
N ARG A 574 -12.90 15.99 3.57
CA ARG A 574 -13.60 17.29 3.47
C ARG A 574 -13.61 18.02 4.81
N VAL A 575 -13.98 17.34 5.91
CA VAL A 575 -14.01 17.94 7.25
C VAL A 575 -12.64 18.51 7.63
N GLY A 576 -11.56 17.75 7.43
CA GLY A 576 -10.23 18.22 7.77
C GLY A 576 -9.72 19.35 6.86
N LEU A 577 -10.03 19.32 5.55
CA LEU A 577 -9.67 20.41 4.64
C LEU A 577 -10.35 21.72 4.99
N ASN A 578 -11.65 21.69 5.28
CA ASN A 578 -12.38 22.88 5.73
C ASN A 578 -11.88 23.36 7.10
N ALA A 579 -11.50 22.46 8.01
CA ALA A 579 -10.91 22.83 9.29
C ALA A 579 -9.55 23.54 9.11
N LEU A 580 -8.70 23.05 8.20
CA LEU A 580 -7.43 23.69 7.84
C LEU A 580 -7.64 25.05 7.18
N ALA A 581 -8.62 25.17 6.29
CA ALA A 581 -8.97 26.44 5.63
C ALA A 581 -9.46 27.47 6.67
N LEU A 582 -10.40 27.10 7.54
CA LEU A 582 -10.86 27.96 8.64
C LEU A 582 -9.72 28.44 9.52
N ARG A 583 -8.76 27.56 9.79
CA ARG A 583 -7.61 27.91 10.64
C ARG A 583 -6.70 28.96 10.02
N ARG A 584 -6.58 29.00 8.68
CA ARG A 584 -5.80 30.02 7.97
C ARG A 584 -6.49 31.39 8.04
N GLU A 585 -7.82 31.39 7.99
CA GLU A 585 -8.61 32.62 8.05
C GLU A 585 -8.77 33.18 9.48
N LEU A 586 -8.52 32.39 10.53
CA LEU A 586 -8.75 32.78 11.92
C LEU A 586 -8.15 34.14 12.30
N ASP A 587 -6.91 34.41 11.89
CA ASP A 587 -6.20 35.64 12.28
C ASP A 587 -6.76 36.87 11.55
N ALA A 588 -7.36 36.68 10.39
CA ALA A 588 -7.98 37.76 9.61
C ALA A 588 -9.46 38.01 9.99
N MET A 589 -10.08 37.13 10.80
CA MET A 589 -11.47 37.30 11.24
C MET A 589 -11.66 38.39 12.30
N PRO A 590 -12.82 39.09 12.33
CA PRO A 590 -13.20 39.96 13.44
C PRO A 590 -13.23 39.23 14.79
N GLN A 591 -12.99 39.95 15.89
CA GLN A 591 -12.74 39.35 17.21
C GLN A 591 -13.85 38.39 17.70
N ALA A 592 -15.12 38.74 17.46
CA ALA A 592 -16.26 37.91 17.84
C ALA A 592 -16.29 36.58 17.04
N ALA A 593 -16.22 36.65 15.71
CA ALA A 593 -16.16 35.48 14.83
C ALA A 593 -14.92 34.61 15.09
N ARG A 594 -13.75 35.24 15.29
CA ARG A 594 -12.50 34.56 15.66
C ARG A 594 -12.66 33.74 16.94
N GLY A 595 -13.27 34.33 17.97
CA GLY A 595 -13.47 33.67 19.27
C GLY A 595 -14.45 32.48 19.21
N ALA A 596 -15.54 32.61 18.45
CA ALA A 596 -16.50 31.51 18.24
C ALA A 596 -15.86 30.37 17.42
N THR A 597 -15.25 30.69 16.27
CA THR A 597 -14.61 29.71 15.38
C THR A 597 -13.45 28.97 16.06
N ALA A 598 -12.60 29.68 16.82
CA ALA A 598 -11.52 29.05 17.57
C ALA A 598 -12.02 28.07 18.64
N ARG A 599 -13.13 28.39 19.32
CA ARG A 599 -13.77 27.49 20.28
C ARG A 599 -14.35 26.26 19.59
N ALA A 600 -15.03 26.43 18.45
CA ALA A 600 -15.59 25.34 17.67
C ALA A 600 -14.49 24.36 17.19
N LEU A 601 -13.39 24.87 16.64
CA LEU A 601 -12.24 24.05 16.22
C LEU A 601 -11.58 23.31 17.40
N ALA A 602 -11.46 23.95 18.57
CA ALA A 602 -10.89 23.33 19.76
C ALA A 602 -11.79 22.20 20.32
N GLU A 603 -13.11 22.37 20.29
CA GLU A 603 -14.08 21.31 20.63
C GLU A 603 -14.03 20.17 19.63
N LEU A 604 -13.98 20.48 18.33
CA LEU A 604 -13.88 19.49 17.26
C LEU A 604 -12.60 18.64 17.40
N ALA A 605 -11.47 19.28 17.70
CA ALA A 605 -10.21 18.59 17.95
C ALA A 605 -10.26 17.68 19.19
N ARG A 606 -11.01 18.06 20.23
CA ARG A 606 -11.22 17.23 21.44
C ARG A 606 -12.14 16.04 21.14
N HIS A 607 -13.22 16.30 20.41
CA HIS A 607 -14.18 15.29 19.98
C HIS A 607 -13.48 14.17 19.19
N PHE A 608 -12.70 14.52 18.16
CA PHE A 608 -11.98 13.52 17.36
C PHE A 608 -10.88 12.77 18.15
N ARG A 609 -10.19 13.44 19.09
CA ARG A 609 -9.24 12.77 20.00
C ARG A 609 -9.91 11.73 20.89
N ARG A 610 -11.14 11.97 21.35
CA ARG A 610 -11.92 10.99 22.13
C ARG A 610 -12.31 9.80 21.25
N LEU A 611 -12.90 10.05 20.08
CA LEU A 611 -13.29 8.98 19.16
C LEU A 611 -12.11 8.13 18.68
N ALA A 612 -10.94 8.73 18.49
CA ALA A 612 -9.72 8.01 18.11
C ALA A 612 -9.21 7.05 19.21
N ARG A 613 -9.52 7.34 20.48
CA ARG A 613 -9.21 6.48 21.63
C ARG A 613 -10.32 5.46 21.94
N GLY A 614 -11.38 5.43 21.12
CA GLY A 614 -12.55 4.60 21.36
C GLY A 614 -13.52 5.15 22.42
N ALA A 615 -13.33 6.38 22.89
CA ALA A 615 -14.26 7.01 23.83
C ALA A 615 -15.44 7.64 23.07
N PRO A 616 -16.70 7.38 23.48
CA PRO A 616 -17.88 7.95 22.83
C PRO A 616 -17.89 9.47 22.99
N SER A 617 -18.32 10.17 21.93
CA SER A 617 -18.37 11.63 21.90
C SER A 617 -19.41 12.07 20.87
N ALA A 618 -20.27 13.04 21.23
CA ALA A 618 -21.20 13.67 20.31
C ALA A 618 -20.51 14.81 19.53
N PRO A 619 -20.82 15.01 18.23
CA PRO A 619 -20.23 16.10 17.45
C PRO A 619 -20.66 17.46 18.01
N PRO A 620 -19.76 18.46 18.09
CA PRO A 620 -20.07 19.77 18.68
C PRO A 620 -20.83 20.68 17.70
N LEU A 621 -22.03 20.26 17.26
CA LEU A 621 -22.83 20.96 16.26
C LEU A 621 -23.25 22.36 16.74
N ASP A 622 -23.67 22.49 17.99
CA ASP A 622 -24.08 23.79 18.57
C ASP A 622 -22.97 24.85 18.50
N ARG A 623 -21.71 24.44 18.69
CA ARG A 623 -20.56 25.34 18.61
C ARG A 623 -20.22 25.74 17.19
N LEU A 624 -20.50 24.86 16.22
CA LEU A 624 -20.39 25.21 14.80
C LEU A 624 -21.52 26.18 14.41
N ASP A 625 -22.71 26.03 14.97
CA ASP A 625 -23.84 26.93 14.73
C ASP A 625 -23.59 28.33 15.31
N GLU A 626 -23.06 28.42 16.54
CA GLU A 626 -22.60 29.68 17.13
C GLU A 626 -21.53 30.37 16.27
N ALA A 627 -20.57 29.61 15.74
CA ALA A 627 -19.50 30.13 14.91
C ALA A 627 -20.02 30.59 13.54
N LEU A 628 -20.98 29.87 12.97
CA LEU A 628 -21.63 30.24 11.70
C LEU A 628 -22.40 31.55 11.83
N ALA A 629 -23.20 31.70 12.89
CA ALA A 629 -23.93 32.95 13.16
C ALA A 629 -22.97 34.13 13.32
N ALA A 630 -21.94 33.97 14.16
CA ALA A 630 -20.93 35.01 14.38
C ALA A 630 -20.14 35.40 13.11
N ALA A 631 -19.96 34.47 12.16
CA ALA A 631 -19.32 34.75 10.87
C ALA A 631 -20.24 35.54 9.93
N LEU A 632 -21.55 35.25 9.92
CA LEU A 632 -22.53 35.95 9.08
C LEU A 632 -22.85 37.36 9.58
N ASP A 633 -22.81 37.58 10.90
CA ASP A 633 -23.10 38.87 11.54
C ASP A 633 -21.93 39.86 11.52
N ALA A 634 -20.74 39.43 11.07
CA ALA A 634 -19.54 40.25 11.09
C ALA A 634 -19.59 41.36 10.00
N PRO A 635 -19.35 42.64 10.34
CA PRO A 635 -19.32 43.73 9.36
C PRO A 635 -18.15 43.54 8.38
N GLY A 636 -18.44 43.68 7.08
CA GLY A 636 -17.54 43.30 6.00
C GLY A 636 -16.41 44.30 5.77
N ASP A 637 -15.24 44.02 6.32
CA ASP A 637 -13.95 44.60 5.91
C ASP A 637 -12.76 43.60 6.01
N GLY A 638 -13.04 42.33 6.35
CA GLY A 638 -12.07 41.21 6.38
C GLY A 638 -12.40 40.14 5.34
N PRO A 639 -11.57 39.09 5.15
CA PRO A 639 -11.73 38.08 4.10
C PRO A 639 -13.17 37.61 4.01
N ASP A 640 -13.67 37.54 2.77
CA ASP A 640 -15.07 37.39 2.37
C ASP A 640 -15.83 36.55 3.40
N ALA A 641 -16.57 37.17 4.33
CA ALA A 641 -17.22 36.50 5.49
C ALA A 641 -18.06 35.27 5.08
N SER A 642 -18.47 35.30 3.81
CA SER A 642 -19.02 34.21 3.01
C SER A 642 -18.21 32.91 3.00
N ASP A 643 -16.89 32.94 2.79
CA ASP A 643 -16.04 31.75 2.69
C ASP A 643 -15.89 31.03 4.04
N VAL A 644 -15.84 31.79 5.12
CA VAL A 644 -15.83 31.26 6.50
C VAL A 644 -17.14 30.54 6.80
N ALA A 645 -18.27 31.15 6.46
CA ALA A 645 -19.59 30.54 6.62
C ALA A 645 -19.72 29.24 5.81
N VAL A 646 -19.18 29.22 4.57
CA VAL A 646 -19.12 28.05 3.71
C VAL A 646 -18.34 26.90 4.36
N PHE A 647 -17.16 27.17 4.93
CA PHE A 647 -16.36 26.12 5.58
C PHE A 647 -17.03 25.55 6.83
N ILE A 648 -17.60 26.41 7.69
CA ILE A 648 -18.29 25.98 8.93
C ILE A 648 -19.52 25.13 8.58
N SER A 649 -20.35 25.60 7.64
CA SER A 649 -21.52 24.88 7.14
C SER A 649 -21.13 23.50 6.57
N SER A 650 -20.06 23.45 5.77
CA SER A 650 -19.58 22.18 5.17
C SER A 650 -19.12 21.16 6.22
N ILE A 651 -18.42 21.60 7.29
CA ILE A 651 -18.05 20.72 8.41
C ILE A 651 -19.30 20.20 9.10
N ARG A 652 -20.23 21.09 9.47
CA ARG A 652 -21.46 20.74 10.18
C ARG A 652 -22.29 19.69 9.43
N THR A 653 -22.57 19.92 8.15
CA THR A 653 -23.36 18.99 7.32
C THR A 653 -22.69 17.61 7.23
N SER A 654 -21.36 17.57 7.07
CA SER A 654 -20.60 16.31 6.99
C SER A 654 -20.69 15.50 8.28
N LEU A 655 -20.60 16.17 9.44
CA LEU A 655 -20.72 15.51 10.74
C LEU A 655 -22.10 14.90 10.95
N ALA A 656 -23.16 15.57 10.49
CA ALA A 656 -24.53 15.11 10.62
C ALA A 656 -24.85 13.92 9.69
N GLN A 657 -24.32 13.92 8.46
CA GLN A 657 -24.61 12.89 7.45
C GLN A 657 -23.89 11.55 7.68
N HIS A 658 -22.78 11.53 8.42
CA HIS A 658 -21.97 10.33 8.62
C HIS A 658 -21.75 9.98 10.11
N PRO A 659 -22.81 9.63 10.85
CA PRO A 659 -22.74 9.38 12.29
C PRO A 659 -21.86 8.17 12.66
N ALA A 660 -21.71 7.17 11.79
CA ALA A 660 -20.83 6.01 12.02
C ALA A 660 -19.35 6.42 12.13
N MET A 661 -18.93 7.44 11.36
CA MET A 661 -17.55 7.93 11.36
C MET A 661 -17.31 8.98 12.44
N PHE A 662 -18.27 9.90 12.61
CA PHE A 662 -18.15 11.11 13.42
C PHE A 662 -18.96 11.10 14.72
N GLY A 663 -19.60 9.99 15.06
CA GLY A 663 -20.40 9.81 16.26
C GLY A 663 -19.95 8.62 17.09
N ALA A 664 -20.70 8.36 18.17
CA ALA A 664 -20.38 7.34 19.17
C ALA A 664 -20.64 5.89 18.70
N ALA A 665 -21.27 5.67 17.55
CA ALA A 665 -21.75 4.35 17.13
C ALA A 665 -20.83 3.70 16.08
N LEU A 666 -19.84 2.92 16.54
CA LEU A 666 -19.49 1.70 15.80
C LEU A 666 -20.21 0.56 16.53
N PRO A 667 -21.18 -0.12 15.89
CA PRO A 667 -21.81 -1.29 16.49
C PRO A 667 -20.73 -2.29 16.92
N GLU A 668 -20.83 -2.81 18.15
CA GLU A 668 -19.97 -3.90 18.59
C GLU A 668 -20.13 -5.10 17.65
N THR A 669 -19.09 -5.39 16.89
CA THR A 669 -18.89 -6.74 16.34
C THR A 669 -18.55 -7.64 17.52
N ARG A 670 -19.55 -8.32 18.09
CA ARG A 670 -19.25 -9.57 18.83
C ARG A 670 -18.70 -10.59 17.82
N PRO A 671 -17.71 -11.40 18.24
CA PRO A 671 -16.85 -12.19 17.35
C PRO A 671 -17.62 -13.16 16.44
#